data_AF-A0A2N0SF05-F1
#
_entry.id   AF-A0A2N0SF05-F1
#
_cell.length_a   1.000
_cell.length_b   1.000
_cell.length_c   1.000
_cell.angle_alpha   90.00
_cell.angle_beta   90.00
_cell.angle_gamma   90.00
#
_symmetry.space_group_name_H-M   'P 1'
#
loop_
_entity.id
_entity.type
_entity.pdbx_description
1 polymer ?
#
loop_
_entity_poly.entity_id
_entity_poly.type
_entity_poly.pdbx_seq_one_letter_code
_entity_poly.pdbx_strand_id
1 'polypeptide(L)'
;MADTEVNIYADSRTYYSTGNNNSYDLSNVSRFRSFATSSMSKKPGHKEVARRRRASHDEVTKPRKFLIDVEETKRQILEQEDTDGDNQITIHDMGPKTLPVGTLDSGGHRKYEIRGTYMISNLLQELALAEEHGRKHIILDEARLNENPVKRLSRMIKTNFWDGLTRRIDAEGLEIICADPKNRTADHSPRIYIPYNEDEQYHYYTNLAETRPHLNLQVEKLPKEITPEYVKSINDRPGILALAMQKHVDIQGNITLKGVPFIVPGGRFNEMYGWDSYFETLGLVLDNRVEMAKGMVDNFVYQITHYGKILNANRSYYLTRSQPPFLTDMAIKVYEHLTEEPEEKKKWLEITIRAAIKEYYTIWMSPPRYDPITGLSRFYPTGLGIPPETEASHFDHVILPYAKKLGLSIKEYVAKYQSLEISEPGLDEYFLHDRAVRESGHDTTYRFEKRCAHLATIDLNSLLYKYEVDISEIIRLIFNNQFEYNGIIETSSTWSERALLRKKRIDKYLWNEEKSLYYDYDTSKKEQSVYESVTAYWALWAGCASHEQAENLVKISLPKFEVLGGLVSGTEESRGTIALDRPNRQWDYPFGWAPHQIMAWRGLENYGYMTEARRLAYRWLLTITKSFVDFNGVVPEKYDVVTLNHLLKVEYGNVGTDFKFVPREGFGWMNASYQVGLSYLTHHMERALGTCTSPEVFFKNREVKLPPMEYKGSIDLEESKNHEESKNHEESKNQEESKF
;
A
#
# COMPACT_ATOMS: atom_id res chain seq x y z
N MET A 1 -17.10 -41.75 -10.28
CA MET A 1 -16.54 -40.47 -10.75
C MET A 1 -15.63 -40.00 -9.62
N ALA A 2 -14.35 -39.81 -9.89
CA ALA A 2 -13.39 -39.43 -8.86
C ALA A 2 -13.81 -38.09 -8.24
N ASP A 3 -13.98 -38.05 -6.93
CA ASP A 3 -14.09 -36.81 -6.15
C ASP A 3 -12.80 -36.01 -6.40
N THR A 4 -12.86 -35.01 -7.29
CA THR A 4 -11.85 -33.96 -7.28
C THR A 4 -12.07 -33.17 -6.00
N GLU A 5 -11.28 -33.50 -4.97
CA GLU A 5 -11.29 -32.79 -3.70
C GLU A 5 -10.98 -31.31 -3.97
N VAL A 6 -12.01 -30.47 -3.92
CA VAL A 6 -11.88 -29.03 -4.16
C VAL A 6 -10.97 -28.47 -3.08
N ASN A 7 -9.90 -27.79 -3.48
CA ASN A 7 -9.01 -27.10 -2.53
C ASN A 7 -9.86 -26.15 -1.67
N ILE A 8 -9.89 -26.40 -0.35
CA ILE A 8 -10.71 -25.68 0.62
C ILE A 8 -10.43 -24.18 0.60
N TYR A 9 -9.22 -23.78 0.21
CA TYR A 9 -8.77 -22.39 0.14
C TYR A 9 -8.66 -21.87 -1.30
N ALA A 10 -9.28 -22.54 -2.28
CA ALA A 10 -9.39 -22.01 -3.63
C ALA A 10 -10.11 -20.65 -3.63
N ASP A 11 -9.86 -19.84 -4.66
CA ASP A 11 -10.59 -18.60 -4.88
C ASP A 11 -12.11 -18.88 -4.96
N SER A 12 -12.93 -17.86 -4.68
CA SER A 12 -14.39 -18.03 -4.60
C SER A 12 -14.98 -18.59 -5.88
N ARG A 13 -14.49 -18.15 -7.05
CA ARG A 13 -14.95 -18.65 -8.34
C ARG A 13 -14.69 -20.15 -8.43
N THR A 14 -13.47 -20.61 -8.16
CA THR A 14 -13.16 -22.05 -8.18
C THR A 14 -13.95 -22.82 -7.12
N TYR A 15 -13.98 -22.35 -5.86
CA TYR A 15 -14.63 -23.07 -4.76
C TYR A 15 -16.15 -23.24 -4.94
N TYR A 16 -16.83 -22.22 -5.48
CA TYR A 16 -18.28 -22.26 -5.71
C TYR A 16 -18.68 -22.73 -7.11
N SER A 17 -17.76 -22.84 -8.07
CA SER A 17 -18.07 -23.36 -9.43
C SER A 17 -17.61 -24.79 -9.70
N THR A 18 -16.86 -25.41 -8.78
CA THR A 18 -16.30 -26.77 -8.97
C THR A 18 -16.78 -27.77 -7.91
N GLY A 19 -16.55 -29.06 -8.19
CA GLY A 19 -16.87 -30.17 -7.27
C GLY A 19 -18.35 -30.23 -6.86
N ASN A 20 -18.59 -30.50 -5.57
CA ASN A 20 -19.95 -30.64 -5.04
C ASN A 20 -20.77 -29.33 -5.12
N ASN A 21 -20.12 -28.16 -5.16
CA ASN A 21 -20.79 -26.88 -5.31
C ASN A 21 -21.11 -26.53 -6.78
N ASN A 22 -20.76 -27.38 -7.75
CA ASN A 22 -20.99 -27.13 -9.18
C ASN A 22 -22.49 -27.17 -9.57
N SER A 23 -23.31 -27.92 -8.85
CA SER A 23 -24.75 -28.01 -9.15
C SER A 23 -25.51 -26.77 -8.66
N TYR A 24 -26.26 -26.11 -9.55
CA TYR A 24 -27.19 -25.03 -9.19
C TYR A 24 -28.30 -25.49 -8.23
N ASP A 25 -28.51 -26.79 -8.15
CA ASP A 25 -29.41 -27.44 -7.22
C ASP A 25 -28.74 -28.69 -6.65
N LEU A 26 -28.31 -28.63 -5.39
CA LEU A 26 -27.72 -29.77 -4.67
C LEU A 26 -28.73 -30.92 -4.44
N SER A 27 -29.97 -30.79 -4.92
CA SER A 27 -30.97 -31.86 -4.98
C SER A 27 -30.52 -33.12 -5.74
N ASN A 28 -29.50 -33.01 -6.61
CA ASN A 28 -29.03 -34.10 -7.47
C ASN A 28 -27.74 -34.82 -7.01
N VAL A 29 -27.21 -34.55 -5.80
CA VAL A 29 -26.22 -35.46 -5.18
C VAL A 29 -26.96 -36.74 -4.78
N SER A 30 -26.53 -37.88 -5.32
CA SER A 30 -27.32 -39.11 -5.55
C SER A 30 -27.84 -39.92 -4.34
N ARG A 31 -28.30 -39.25 -3.26
CA ARG A 31 -29.09 -39.86 -2.17
C ARG A 31 -30.19 -38.99 -1.57
N PHE A 32 -30.64 -37.92 -2.21
CA PHE A 32 -31.77 -37.12 -1.69
C PHE A 32 -32.98 -37.15 -2.61
N ARG A 33 -33.68 -38.31 -2.64
CA ARG A 33 -35.02 -38.39 -3.23
C ARG A 33 -36.02 -37.70 -2.31
N SER A 34 -36.81 -36.81 -2.91
CA SER A 34 -38.00 -36.12 -2.38
C SER A 34 -37.76 -35.25 -1.16
N PHE A 35 -37.66 -33.93 -1.38
CA PHE A 35 -38.14 -32.95 -0.43
C PHE A 35 -39.63 -33.23 -0.16
N ALA A 36 -39.90 -34.10 0.81
CA ALA A 36 -41.15 -34.02 1.53
C ALA A 36 -41.16 -32.63 2.17
N THR A 37 -42.23 -31.89 1.93
CA THR A 37 -42.56 -30.64 2.61
C THR A 37 -42.36 -30.83 4.12
N SER A 38 -41.20 -30.39 4.62
CA SER A 38 -40.97 -30.27 6.06
C SER A 38 -41.85 -29.14 6.55
N SER A 39 -43.08 -29.50 6.88
CA SER A 39 -43.91 -28.72 7.78
C SER A 39 -43.25 -28.76 9.17
N MET A 40 -42.21 -27.95 9.36
CA MET A 40 -41.91 -27.50 10.72
C MET A 40 -43.04 -26.58 11.12
N SER A 41 -44.06 -27.19 11.75
CA SER A 41 -45.03 -26.48 12.54
C SER A 41 -44.29 -25.59 13.53
N LYS A 42 -44.31 -24.27 13.30
CA LYS A 42 -44.11 -23.29 14.37
C LYS A 42 -45.17 -23.63 15.42
N LYS A 43 -44.79 -24.30 16.52
CA LYS A 43 -45.66 -24.37 17.69
C LYS A 43 -45.82 -22.94 18.21
N PRO A 44 -47.03 -22.34 18.15
CA PRO A 44 -47.23 -21.00 18.66
C PRO A 44 -47.08 -21.06 20.19
N GLY A 45 -46.13 -20.31 20.75
CA GLY A 45 -46.00 -20.14 22.21
C GLY A 45 -44.61 -20.39 22.83
N HIS A 46 -43.60 -20.86 22.10
CA HIS A 46 -42.23 -20.90 22.61
C HIS A 46 -41.49 -19.62 22.26
N LYS A 47 -41.15 -18.79 23.27
CA LYS A 47 -40.14 -17.74 23.13
C LYS A 47 -38.85 -18.40 22.64
N GLU A 48 -38.29 -17.92 21.53
CA GLU A 48 -36.93 -18.27 21.13
C GLU A 48 -35.99 -17.88 22.27
N VAL A 49 -35.49 -18.88 23.00
CA VAL A 49 -34.45 -18.66 23.98
C VAL A 49 -33.16 -18.59 23.20
N ALA A 50 -32.66 -17.38 22.95
CA ALA A 50 -31.29 -17.17 22.48
C ALA A 50 -30.34 -17.94 23.41
N ARG A 51 -29.73 -19.00 22.89
CA ARG A 51 -28.80 -19.83 23.66
C ARG A 51 -27.54 -19.00 23.94
N ARG A 52 -27.16 -18.90 25.21
CA ARG A 52 -25.93 -18.22 25.61
C ARG A 52 -24.71 -19.00 25.09
N ARG A 53 -23.75 -18.27 24.53
CA ARG A 53 -22.46 -18.81 24.07
C ARG A 53 -21.79 -19.65 25.17
N ARG A 54 -21.42 -20.89 24.85
CA ARG A 54 -20.63 -21.77 25.74
C ARG A 54 -19.14 -21.54 25.50
N ALA A 55 -18.37 -21.42 26.59
CA ALA A 55 -16.92 -21.19 26.59
C ALA A 55 -16.07 -22.47 26.74
N SER A 56 -16.69 -23.65 26.87
CA SER A 56 -16.00 -24.92 27.02
C SER A 56 -15.36 -25.40 25.70
N HIS A 57 -14.24 -26.13 25.82
CA HIS A 57 -13.58 -26.81 24.71
C HIS A 57 -14.44 -27.99 24.24
N ASP A 58 -14.67 -28.11 22.94
CA ASP A 58 -15.36 -29.27 22.34
C ASP A 58 -14.33 -30.16 21.64
N GLU A 59 -14.43 -31.48 21.81
CA GLU A 59 -13.54 -32.43 21.13
C GLU A 59 -13.75 -32.38 19.60
N VAL A 60 -12.66 -32.20 18.85
CA VAL A 60 -12.66 -32.20 17.38
C VAL A 60 -12.06 -33.52 16.89
N THR A 61 -12.91 -34.46 16.49
CA THR A 61 -12.48 -35.80 16.05
C THR A 61 -12.41 -35.96 14.53
N LYS A 62 -13.10 -35.10 13.74
CA LYS A 62 -13.08 -35.10 12.26
C LYS A 62 -13.27 -33.68 11.69
N PRO A 63 -12.70 -33.37 10.50
CA PRO A 63 -13.01 -32.14 9.77
C PRO A 63 -14.52 -32.07 9.48
N ARG A 64 -15.17 -30.95 9.82
CA ARG A 64 -16.62 -30.80 9.66
C ARG A 64 -16.96 -30.04 8.37
N LYS A 65 -18.07 -30.46 7.75
CA LYS A 65 -18.70 -29.79 6.61
C LYS A 65 -20.14 -29.45 6.97
N PHE A 66 -20.63 -28.34 6.44
CA PHE A 66 -21.97 -27.83 6.68
C PHE A 66 -22.78 -27.86 5.39
N LEU A 67 -24.07 -28.15 5.52
CA LEU A 67 -25.04 -27.97 4.45
C LEU A 67 -25.82 -26.70 4.75
N ILE A 68 -25.72 -25.72 3.87
CA ILE A 68 -26.21 -24.37 4.14
C ILE A 68 -27.19 -23.92 3.06
N ASP A 69 -28.37 -23.47 3.49
CA ASP A 69 -29.28 -22.64 2.70
C ASP A 69 -28.77 -21.20 2.75
N VAL A 70 -28.34 -20.67 1.62
CA VAL A 70 -27.57 -19.43 1.55
C VAL A 70 -28.40 -18.24 2.00
N GLU A 71 -29.60 -18.10 1.44
CA GLU A 71 -30.48 -16.94 1.67
C GLU A 71 -31.00 -16.93 3.11
N GLU A 72 -31.51 -18.08 3.59
CA GLU A 72 -32.08 -18.19 4.93
C GLU A 72 -31.01 -18.03 6.02
N THR A 73 -29.81 -18.59 5.82
CA THR A 73 -28.71 -18.44 6.80
C THR A 73 -28.19 -17.01 6.82
N LYS A 74 -28.07 -16.36 5.66
CA LYS A 74 -27.67 -14.94 5.57
C LYS A 74 -28.67 -14.04 6.30
N ARG A 75 -29.97 -14.25 6.08
CA ARG A 75 -31.06 -13.55 6.78
C ARG A 75 -30.96 -13.73 8.29
N GLN A 76 -30.77 -14.96 8.77
CA GLN A 76 -30.62 -15.24 10.21
C GLN A 76 -29.41 -14.55 10.83
N ILE A 77 -28.28 -14.49 10.13
CA ILE A 77 -27.08 -13.77 10.61
C ILE A 77 -27.39 -12.29 10.75
N LEU A 78 -27.96 -11.66 9.72
CA LEU A 78 -28.23 -10.23 9.74
C LEU A 78 -29.27 -9.86 10.80
N GLU A 79 -30.35 -10.63 10.95
CA GLU A 79 -31.36 -10.35 11.99
C GLU A 79 -30.85 -10.54 13.42
N GLN A 80 -29.90 -11.46 13.63
CA GLN A 80 -29.45 -11.86 14.96
C GLN A 80 -28.15 -11.15 15.41
N GLU A 81 -27.23 -10.94 14.48
CA GLU A 81 -25.85 -10.55 14.77
C GLU A 81 -25.45 -9.18 14.22
N ASP A 82 -26.14 -8.63 13.21
CA ASP A 82 -25.94 -7.27 12.70
C ASP A 82 -26.93 -6.33 13.41
N THR A 83 -26.42 -5.58 14.39
CA THR A 83 -27.24 -4.78 15.31
C THR A 83 -27.30 -3.29 14.97
N ASP A 84 -26.40 -2.81 14.11
CA ASP A 84 -26.40 -1.44 13.61
C ASP A 84 -26.89 -1.32 12.16
N GLY A 85 -27.12 -2.44 11.47
CA GLY A 85 -27.74 -2.53 10.16
C GLY A 85 -26.78 -2.21 9.01
N ASP A 86 -25.46 -2.24 9.25
CA ASP A 86 -24.45 -1.90 8.26
C ASP A 86 -24.10 -3.06 7.29
N ASN A 87 -24.68 -4.25 7.50
CA ASN A 87 -24.41 -5.49 6.76
C ASN A 87 -22.99 -6.04 6.96
N GLN A 88 -22.40 -5.76 8.12
CA GLN A 88 -21.13 -6.30 8.59
C GLN A 88 -21.34 -6.98 9.95
N ILE A 89 -20.45 -7.91 10.31
CA ILE A 89 -20.42 -8.51 11.65
C ILE A 89 -19.11 -8.15 12.31
N THR A 90 -19.20 -7.30 13.32
CA THR A 90 -18.05 -6.74 14.04
C THR A 90 -18.09 -7.08 15.52
N ILE A 91 -17.05 -6.65 16.25
CA ILE A 91 -17.02 -6.68 17.71
C ILE A 91 -17.94 -5.63 18.35
N HIS A 92 -18.40 -4.63 17.60
CA HIS A 92 -19.33 -3.61 18.10
C HIS A 92 -20.77 -4.12 18.10
N ASP A 93 -21.06 -5.10 17.26
CA ASP A 93 -22.36 -5.74 17.24
C ASP A 93 -22.67 -6.46 18.55
N MET A 94 -23.88 -6.28 19.06
CA MET A 94 -24.30 -6.79 20.37
C MET A 94 -25.06 -8.13 20.31
N GLY A 95 -25.04 -8.81 19.16
CA GLY A 95 -25.60 -10.14 18.97
C GLY A 95 -24.98 -11.22 19.87
N PRO A 96 -25.58 -12.42 19.96
CA PRO A 96 -25.16 -13.48 20.88
C PRO A 96 -23.84 -14.16 20.48
N LYS A 97 -23.27 -13.83 19.32
CA LYS A 97 -22.03 -14.38 18.76
C LYS A 97 -22.06 -15.90 18.64
N THR A 98 -23.22 -16.44 18.28
CA THR A 98 -23.37 -17.88 18.04
C THR A 98 -24.50 -18.19 17.07
N LEU A 99 -24.22 -19.01 16.06
CA LEU A 99 -25.20 -19.42 15.06
C LEU A 99 -25.18 -20.95 14.86
N PRO A 100 -26.32 -21.65 15.02
CA PRO A 100 -26.40 -23.08 14.81
C PRO A 100 -26.62 -23.42 13.32
N VAL A 101 -25.62 -24.06 12.68
CA VAL A 101 -25.66 -24.48 11.26
C VAL A 101 -25.76 -26.00 11.11
N GLY A 102 -26.44 -26.49 10.08
CA GLY A 102 -26.65 -27.93 9.84
C GLY A 102 -25.39 -28.65 9.34
N THR A 103 -25.07 -29.82 9.90
CA THR A 103 -23.91 -30.62 9.47
C THR A 103 -24.23 -31.47 8.23
N LEU A 104 -23.28 -31.59 7.31
CA LEU A 104 -23.44 -32.36 6.08
C LEU A 104 -23.71 -33.84 6.35
N ASP A 105 -22.96 -34.46 7.28
CA ASP A 105 -23.10 -35.89 7.63
C ASP A 105 -24.49 -36.26 8.15
N SER A 106 -25.25 -35.28 8.63
CA SER A 106 -26.61 -35.46 9.12
C SER A 106 -27.68 -35.01 8.12
N GLY A 107 -27.30 -34.61 6.90
CA GLY A 107 -28.21 -33.98 5.95
C GLY A 107 -28.84 -32.68 6.48
N GLY A 108 -28.16 -31.99 7.40
CA GLY A 108 -28.66 -30.78 8.06
C GLY A 108 -29.51 -31.00 9.31
N HIS A 109 -29.80 -32.25 9.71
CA HIS A 109 -30.63 -32.53 10.89
C HIS A 109 -29.95 -32.21 12.23
N ARG A 110 -28.65 -32.51 12.35
CA ARG A 110 -27.83 -32.13 13.51
C ARG A 110 -27.23 -30.76 13.24
N LYS A 111 -27.34 -29.86 14.22
CA LYS A 111 -26.75 -28.53 14.15
C LYS A 111 -25.47 -28.44 14.98
N TYR A 112 -24.54 -27.62 14.53
CA TYR A 112 -23.31 -27.28 15.23
C TYR A 112 -23.23 -25.76 15.42
N GLU A 113 -22.72 -25.31 16.57
CA GLU A 113 -22.64 -23.89 16.92
C GLU A 113 -21.35 -23.26 16.36
N ILE A 114 -21.49 -22.42 15.34
CA ILE A 114 -20.45 -21.47 14.94
C ILE A 114 -20.39 -20.38 16.00
N ARG A 115 -19.20 -20.05 16.50
CA ARG A 115 -19.02 -19.19 17.68
C ARG A 115 -18.02 -18.08 17.43
N GLY A 116 -18.32 -16.92 17.97
CA GLY A 116 -17.45 -15.74 17.94
C GLY A 116 -17.61 -14.92 16.66
N THR A 117 -17.36 -13.62 16.79
CA THR A 117 -17.47 -12.63 15.70
C THR A 117 -16.77 -13.08 14.43
N TYR A 118 -15.49 -13.47 14.52
CA TYR A 118 -14.68 -13.81 13.35
C TYR A 118 -15.26 -14.94 12.48
N MET A 119 -15.66 -16.07 13.07
CA MET A 119 -16.21 -17.18 12.28
C MET A 119 -17.60 -16.87 11.70
N ILE A 120 -18.41 -16.09 12.40
CA ILE A 120 -19.74 -15.66 11.94
C ILE A 120 -19.59 -14.62 10.81
N SER A 121 -18.67 -13.69 10.97
CA SER A 121 -18.27 -12.74 9.93
C SER A 121 -17.77 -13.45 8.67
N ASN A 122 -16.86 -14.42 8.81
CA ASN A 122 -16.41 -15.24 7.70
C ASN A 122 -17.58 -16.00 7.06
N LEU A 123 -18.53 -16.51 7.85
CA LEU A 123 -19.71 -17.17 7.32
C LEU A 123 -20.55 -16.19 6.49
N LEU A 124 -20.81 -14.98 6.97
CA LEU A 124 -21.52 -13.95 6.20
C LEU A 124 -20.81 -13.64 4.88
N GLN A 125 -19.48 -13.56 4.89
CA GLN A 125 -18.67 -13.33 3.70
C GLN A 125 -18.79 -14.48 2.68
N GLU A 126 -18.61 -15.73 3.12
CA GLU A 126 -18.72 -16.90 2.26
C GLU A 126 -20.15 -17.06 1.67
N LEU A 127 -21.19 -16.67 2.43
CA LEU A 127 -22.57 -16.66 1.94
C LEU A 127 -22.80 -15.61 0.84
N ALA A 128 -22.28 -14.40 1.01
CA ALA A 128 -22.37 -13.37 0.00
C ALA A 128 -21.63 -13.76 -1.29
N LEU A 129 -20.45 -14.37 -1.17
CA LEU A 129 -19.70 -14.89 -2.33
C LEU A 129 -20.45 -16.03 -3.04
N ALA A 130 -21.07 -16.93 -2.28
CA ALA A 130 -21.89 -18.01 -2.86
C ALA A 130 -23.10 -17.47 -3.62
N GLU A 131 -23.78 -16.47 -3.06
CA GLU A 131 -24.94 -15.80 -3.67
C GLU A 131 -24.57 -15.12 -5.00
N GLU A 132 -23.42 -14.44 -5.07
CA GLU A 132 -22.91 -13.83 -6.31
C GLU A 132 -22.62 -14.85 -7.41
N HIS A 133 -22.24 -16.06 -7.03
CA HIS A 133 -22.09 -17.19 -7.95
C HIS A 133 -23.42 -17.94 -8.22
N GLY A 134 -24.56 -17.36 -7.80
CA GLY A 134 -25.90 -17.89 -8.04
C GLY A 134 -26.22 -19.16 -7.26
N ARG A 135 -25.54 -19.40 -6.13
CA ARG A 135 -25.73 -20.61 -5.32
C ARG A 135 -26.80 -20.39 -4.25
N LYS A 136 -27.82 -21.24 -4.26
CA LYS A 136 -28.89 -21.27 -3.23
C LYS A 136 -28.55 -22.19 -2.06
N HIS A 137 -27.85 -23.28 -2.35
CA HIS A 137 -27.38 -24.24 -1.36
C HIS A 137 -25.89 -24.48 -1.58
N ILE A 138 -25.12 -24.58 -0.50
CA ILE A 138 -23.68 -24.87 -0.56
C ILE A 138 -23.28 -25.93 0.45
N ILE A 139 -22.21 -26.65 0.12
CA ILE A 139 -21.41 -27.39 1.09
C ILE A 139 -20.23 -26.51 1.48
N LEU A 140 -20.11 -26.21 2.78
CA LEU A 140 -19.08 -25.34 3.32
C LEU A 140 -18.20 -26.07 4.34
N ASP A 141 -16.89 -26.03 4.15
CA ASP A 141 -15.93 -26.61 5.09
C ASP A 141 -15.70 -25.68 6.30
N GLU A 142 -15.70 -26.23 7.53
CA GLU A 142 -15.40 -25.46 8.75
C GLU A 142 -14.02 -24.79 8.69
N ALA A 143 -13.07 -25.43 8.01
CA ALA A 143 -11.71 -24.94 7.79
C ALA A 143 -11.65 -23.58 7.05
N ARG A 144 -12.65 -23.26 6.22
CA ARG A 144 -12.75 -21.97 5.52
C ARG A 144 -13.27 -20.85 6.43
N LEU A 145 -13.99 -21.22 7.51
CA LEU A 145 -14.52 -20.30 8.52
C LEU A 145 -13.54 -20.01 9.66
N ASN A 146 -12.79 -21.03 10.11
CA ASN A 146 -11.80 -20.91 11.18
C ASN A 146 -10.37 -20.74 10.66
N GLU A 147 -10.21 -20.39 9.37
CA GLU A 147 -8.90 -20.13 8.77
C GLU A 147 -8.12 -19.10 9.59
N ASN A 148 -6.85 -19.39 9.83
CA ASN A 148 -5.96 -18.48 10.55
C ASN A 148 -5.99 -17.09 9.87
N PRO A 149 -6.23 -16.00 10.61
CA PRO A 149 -6.48 -14.68 10.01
C PRO A 149 -5.29 -14.15 9.20
N VAL A 150 -4.06 -14.50 9.58
CA VAL A 150 -2.86 -14.14 8.83
C VAL A 150 -2.86 -14.79 7.44
N LYS A 151 -3.18 -16.08 7.41
CA LYS A 151 -3.28 -16.84 6.15
C LYS A 151 -4.46 -16.36 5.31
N ARG A 152 -5.61 -16.12 5.93
CA ARG A 152 -6.82 -15.64 5.24
C ARG A 152 -6.58 -14.29 4.59
N LEU A 153 -6.01 -13.32 5.32
CA LEU A 153 -5.72 -11.99 4.77
C LEU A 153 -4.66 -12.05 3.66
N SER A 154 -3.52 -12.74 3.87
CA SER A 154 -2.50 -12.88 2.82
C SER A 154 -3.06 -13.55 1.55
N ARG A 155 -3.96 -14.54 1.71
CA ARG A 155 -4.66 -15.19 0.59
C ARG A 155 -5.60 -14.23 -0.11
N MET A 156 -6.46 -13.51 0.61
CA MET A 156 -7.39 -12.52 0.02
C MET A 156 -6.64 -11.43 -0.74
N ILE A 157 -5.49 -10.97 -0.22
CA ILE A 157 -4.64 -10.02 -0.95
C ILE A 157 -4.20 -10.61 -2.30
N LYS A 158 -3.65 -11.82 -2.28
CA LYS A 158 -3.13 -12.52 -3.47
C LYS A 158 -4.19 -12.81 -4.53
N THR A 159 -5.38 -13.21 -4.11
CA THR A 159 -6.38 -13.81 -5.02
C THR A 159 -7.59 -12.92 -5.31
N ASN A 160 -7.79 -11.84 -4.55
CA ASN A 160 -8.98 -11.00 -4.68
C ASN A 160 -8.60 -9.52 -4.75
N PHE A 161 -7.82 -9.02 -3.80
CA PHE A 161 -7.64 -7.57 -3.64
C PHE A 161 -6.87 -6.96 -4.80
N TRP A 162 -5.77 -7.58 -5.25
CA TRP A 162 -5.05 -7.08 -6.43
C TRP A 162 -5.92 -7.04 -7.68
N ASP A 163 -6.78 -8.04 -7.88
CA ASP A 163 -7.69 -8.05 -9.02
C ASP A 163 -8.76 -6.96 -8.90
N GLY A 164 -9.29 -6.75 -7.69
CA GLY A 164 -10.25 -5.67 -7.38
C GLY A 164 -9.67 -4.26 -7.56
N LEU A 165 -8.36 -4.09 -7.37
CA LEU A 165 -7.63 -2.83 -7.60
C LEU A 165 -7.10 -2.68 -9.03
N THR A 166 -7.21 -3.69 -9.89
CA THR A 166 -6.67 -3.61 -11.25
C THR A 166 -7.56 -2.74 -12.15
N ARG A 167 -6.95 -1.86 -12.93
CA ARG A 167 -7.60 -1.02 -13.94
C ARG A 167 -6.86 -1.09 -15.29
N ARG A 168 -7.57 -0.75 -16.37
CA ARG A 168 -7.03 -0.63 -17.75
C ARG A 168 -7.72 0.51 -18.49
N ILE A 169 -6.97 1.34 -19.21
CA ILE A 169 -7.55 2.40 -20.06
C ILE A 169 -7.71 1.83 -21.48
N ASP A 170 -8.75 1.04 -21.67
CA ASP A 170 -9.14 0.47 -22.96
C ASP A 170 -10.67 0.37 -23.05
N ALA A 171 -11.17 -0.21 -24.15
CA ALA A 171 -12.60 -0.37 -24.38
C ALA A 171 -13.36 -1.04 -23.23
N GLU A 172 -12.74 -1.92 -22.45
CA GLU A 172 -13.41 -2.60 -21.34
C GLU A 172 -13.40 -1.76 -20.06
N GLY A 173 -12.32 -1.02 -19.79
CA GLY A 173 -12.16 -0.28 -18.53
C GLY A 173 -12.66 1.17 -18.54
N LEU A 174 -12.91 1.78 -19.70
CA LEU A 174 -13.27 3.20 -19.80
C LEU A 174 -14.58 3.57 -19.10
N GLU A 175 -15.57 2.67 -19.04
CA GLU A 175 -16.83 2.91 -18.31
C GLU A 175 -16.58 3.20 -16.83
N ILE A 176 -15.59 2.53 -16.23
CA ILE A 176 -15.23 2.70 -14.83
C ILE A 176 -14.28 3.88 -14.67
N ILE A 177 -13.23 3.97 -15.50
CA ILE A 177 -12.11 4.89 -15.27
C ILE A 177 -12.45 6.35 -15.53
N CYS A 178 -13.34 6.63 -16.49
CA CYS A 178 -13.74 8.00 -16.79
C CYS A 178 -14.54 8.65 -15.65
N ALA A 179 -15.17 7.85 -14.79
CA ALA A 179 -15.89 8.37 -13.63
C ALA A 179 -14.92 9.12 -12.70
N ASP A 180 -15.23 10.40 -12.48
CA ASP A 180 -14.45 11.29 -11.63
C ASP A 180 -15.31 11.77 -10.45
N PRO A 181 -15.24 11.10 -9.29
CA PRO A 181 -16.00 11.52 -8.10
C PRO A 181 -15.50 12.85 -7.52
N LYS A 182 -14.36 13.37 -7.98
CA LYS A 182 -13.76 14.64 -7.57
C LYS A 182 -14.14 15.79 -8.51
N ASN A 183 -14.65 15.51 -9.71
CA ASN A 183 -15.16 16.55 -10.61
C ASN A 183 -16.42 17.22 -10.01
N ARG A 184 -16.38 18.55 -9.90
CA ARG A 184 -17.46 19.40 -9.39
C ARG A 184 -17.99 20.39 -10.41
N THR A 185 -17.51 20.35 -11.65
CA THR A 185 -17.95 21.25 -12.71
C THR A 185 -19.34 20.81 -13.20
N ALA A 186 -20.02 21.67 -13.96
CA ALA A 186 -21.31 21.31 -14.55
C ALA A 186 -21.17 20.23 -15.64
N ASP A 187 -19.97 20.08 -16.20
CA ASP A 187 -19.67 19.09 -17.24
C ASP A 187 -19.10 17.81 -16.62
N HIS A 188 -19.94 16.78 -16.55
CA HIS A 188 -19.56 15.43 -16.13
C HIS A 188 -19.34 14.48 -17.32
N SER A 189 -19.18 15.02 -18.54
CA SER A 189 -18.92 14.19 -19.71
C SER A 189 -17.62 13.40 -19.52
N PRO A 190 -17.63 12.08 -19.72
CA PRO A 190 -16.42 11.26 -19.77
C PRO A 190 -15.43 11.85 -20.79
N ARG A 191 -14.23 12.23 -20.33
CA ARG A 191 -13.21 12.85 -21.19
C ARG A 191 -11.87 12.16 -21.02
N ILE A 192 -11.20 11.91 -22.15
CA ILE A 192 -9.81 11.45 -22.20
C ILE A 192 -8.95 12.43 -22.98
N TYR A 193 -7.77 12.73 -22.43
CA TYR A 193 -6.75 13.58 -23.02
C TYR A 193 -5.59 12.74 -23.56
N ILE A 194 -5.28 12.91 -24.84
CA ILE A 194 -4.25 12.17 -25.57
C ILE A 194 -3.05 13.10 -25.84
N PRO A 195 -1.80 12.67 -25.63
CA PRO A 195 -0.63 13.45 -26.03
C PRO A 195 -0.67 13.85 -27.51
N TYR A 196 -0.15 15.04 -27.83
CA TYR A 196 -0.21 15.60 -29.18
C TYR A 196 0.39 14.69 -30.28
N ASN A 197 1.38 13.89 -29.91
CA ASN A 197 2.16 13.01 -30.79
C ASN A 197 1.69 11.54 -30.79
N GLU A 198 0.59 11.22 -30.09
CA GLU A 198 0.04 9.87 -29.98
C GLU A 198 -1.17 9.67 -30.90
N ASP A 199 -0.93 9.75 -32.22
CA ASP A 199 -1.99 9.63 -33.22
C ASP A 199 -2.68 8.26 -33.18
N GLU A 200 -1.95 7.17 -33.00
CA GLU A 200 -2.53 5.81 -32.97
C GLU A 200 -3.55 5.67 -31.82
N GLN A 201 -3.21 6.16 -30.63
CA GLN A 201 -4.13 6.18 -29.49
C GLN A 201 -5.32 7.12 -29.73
N TYR A 202 -5.09 8.30 -30.31
CA TYR A 202 -6.17 9.24 -30.62
C TYR A 202 -7.21 8.61 -31.55
N HIS A 203 -6.78 7.94 -32.61
CA HIS A 203 -7.68 7.22 -33.52
C HIS A 203 -8.41 6.07 -32.80
N TYR A 204 -7.72 5.32 -31.93
CA TYR A 204 -8.34 4.26 -31.14
C TYR A 204 -9.50 4.77 -30.28
N TYR A 205 -9.27 5.81 -29.48
CA TYR A 205 -10.30 6.35 -28.59
C TYR A 205 -11.41 7.07 -29.37
N THR A 206 -11.09 7.73 -30.49
CA THR A 206 -12.11 8.36 -31.36
C THR A 206 -13.03 7.30 -31.97
N ASN A 207 -12.46 6.22 -32.51
CA ASN A 207 -13.24 5.10 -33.03
C ASN A 207 -14.07 4.43 -31.91
N LEU A 208 -13.55 4.35 -30.69
CA LEU A 208 -14.30 3.83 -29.56
C LEU A 208 -15.50 4.74 -29.19
N ALA A 209 -15.31 6.06 -29.20
CA ALA A 209 -16.40 7.01 -28.97
C ALA A 209 -17.50 6.90 -30.02
N GLU A 210 -17.13 6.67 -31.29
CA GLU A 210 -18.08 6.46 -32.40
C GLU A 210 -18.82 5.12 -32.32
N THR A 211 -18.10 4.03 -31.99
CA THR A 211 -18.66 2.68 -31.93
C THR A 211 -19.42 2.39 -30.64
N ARG A 212 -19.19 3.16 -29.58
CA ARG A 212 -19.87 3.05 -28.28
C ARG A 212 -20.46 4.41 -27.86
N PRO A 213 -21.48 4.92 -28.57
CA PRO A 213 -22.04 6.24 -28.32
C PRO A 213 -22.68 6.37 -26.93
N HIS A 214 -23.03 5.27 -26.26
CA HIS A 214 -23.54 5.28 -24.88
C HIS A 214 -22.51 5.76 -23.86
N LEU A 215 -21.21 5.70 -24.18
CA LEU A 215 -20.15 6.23 -23.31
C LEU A 215 -20.13 7.76 -23.27
N ASN A 216 -20.65 8.43 -24.31
CA ASN A 216 -20.54 9.88 -24.50
C ASN A 216 -19.09 10.39 -24.28
N LEU A 217 -18.10 9.61 -24.76
CA LEU A 217 -16.68 9.86 -24.54
C LEU A 217 -16.19 11.02 -25.40
N GLN A 218 -15.62 12.03 -24.76
CA GLN A 218 -14.92 13.13 -25.43
C GLN A 218 -13.42 12.82 -25.50
N VAL A 219 -12.85 12.92 -26.70
CA VAL A 219 -11.44 12.64 -26.96
C VAL A 219 -10.75 13.94 -27.38
N GLU A 220 -9.84 14.43 -26.57
CA GLU A 220 -9.14 15.70 -26.81
C GLU A 220 -7.63 15.49 -26.90
N LYS A 221 -6.96 16.15 -27.84
CA LYS A 221 -5.50 16.19 -27.88
C LYS A 221 -4.97 17.28 -26.94
N LEU A 222 -3.94 16.93 -26.19
CA LEU A 222 -3.11 17.88 -25.45
C LEU A 222 -2.25 18.70 -26.42
N PRO A 223 -1.84 19.92 -26.04
CA PRO A 223 -0.87 20.69 -26.79
C PRO A 223 0.51 20.04 -26.76
N LYS A 224 1.39 20.45 -27.69
CA LYS A 224 2.79 20.04 -27.72
C LYS A 224 3.54 20.42 -26.44
N GLU A 225 3.27 21.62 -25.94
CA GLU A 225 3.83 22.14 -24.69
C GLU A 225 2.70 22.31 -23.68
N ILE A 226 2.79 21.60 -22.57
CA ILE A 226 1.80 21.62 -21.50
C ILE A 226 2.27 22.64 -20.46
N THR A 227 1.71 23.85 -20.50
CA THR A 227 2.06 24.93 -19.54
C THR A 227 1.08 24.98 -18.37
N PRO A 228 1.46 25.58 -17.22
CA PRO A 228 0.52 25.77 -16.11
C PRO A 228 -0.74 26.57 -16.48
N GLU A 229 -0.62 27.52 -17.41
CA GLU A 229 -1.75 28.31 -17.93
C GLU A 229 -2.71 27.44 -18.73
N TYR A 230 -2.19 26.51 -19.54
CA TYR A 230 -3.02 25.53 -20.24
C TYR A 230 -3.74 24.61 -19.26
N VAL A 231 -3.05 24.08 -18.25
CA VAL A 231 -3.67 23.18 -17.26
C VAL A 231 -4.79 23.90 -16.52
N LYS A 232 -4.57 25.16 -16.13
CA LYS A 232 -5.61 26.00 -15.52
C LYS A 232 -6.79 26.25 -16.46
N SER A 233 -6.57 26.39 -17.77
CA SER A 233 -7.63 26.70 -18.76
C SER A 233 -8.56 25.53 -19.06
N ILE A 234 -8.23 24.32 -18.59
CA ILE A 234 -9.07 23.12 -18.72
C ILE A 234 -9.65 22.65 -17.38
N ASN A 235 -9.55 23.46 -16.31
CA ASN A 235 -10.09 23.13 -14.99
C ASN A 235 -11.62 22.93 -14.99
N ASP A 236 -12.34 23.59 -15.90
CA ASP A 236 -13.80 23.47 -16.06
C ASP A 236 -14.22 22.21 -16.84
N ARG A 237 -13.26 21.56 -17.51
CA ARG A 237 -13.47 20.39 -18.35
C ARG A 237 -12.42 19.29 -18.07
N PRO A 238 -12.38 18.75 -16.84
CA PRO A 238 -11.40 17.74 -16.47
C PRO A 238 -11.58 16.45 -17.28
N GLY A 239 -10.50 15.67 -17.36
CA GLY A 239 -10.46 14.36 -18.00
C GLY A 239 -9.32 13.48 -17.52
N ILE A 240 -9.44 12.18 -17.76
CA ILE A 240 -8.37 11.19 -17.56
C ILE A 240 -7.30 11.38 -18.64
N LEU A 241 -6.04 11.14 -18.29
CA LEU A 241 -4.92 11.16 -19.22
C LEU A 241 -4.66 9.74 -19.71
N ALA A 242 -4.37 9.61 -21.01
CA ALA A 242 -3.92 8.36 -21.58
C ALA A 242 -2.68 7.81 -20.85
N LEU A 243 -2.50 6.49 -20.90
CA LEU A 243 -1.33 5.79 -20.41
C LEU A 243 -0.80 4.87 -21.52
N ALA A 244 0.21 4.06 -21.21
CA ALA A 244 0.79 3.17 -22.19
C ALA A 244 -0.27 2.18 -22.73
N MET A 245 -0.20 1.91 -24.02
CA MET A 245 -1.00 0.88 -24.69
C MET A 245 -0.06 -0.07 -25.43
N GLN A 246 -0.48 -1.33 -25.54
CA GLN A 246 0.22 -2.37 -26.27
C GLN A 246 -0.64 -2.90 -27.40
N LYS A 247 0.01 -3.34 -28.49
CA LYS A 247 -0.68 -3.99 -29.60
C LYS A 247 -1.15 -5.37 -29.18
N HIS A 248 -2.40 -5.69 -29.51
CA HIS A 248 -3.04 -6.94 -29.18
C HIS A 248 -3.83 -7.45 -30.39
N VAL A 249 -3.88 -8.77 -30.58
CA VAL A 249 -4.71 -9.40 -31.60
C VAL A 249 -6.04 -9.75 -30.97
N ASP A 250 -7.13 -9.18 -31.48
CA ASP A 250 -8.48 -9.47 -31.00
C ASP A 250 -8.94 -10.89 -31.37
N ILE A 251 -10.11 -11.28 -30.88
CA ILE A 251 -10.69 -12.61 -31.17
C ILE A 251 -11.03 -12.81 -32.66
N GLN A 252 -11.09 -11.74 -33.44
CA GLN A 252 -11.32 -11.75 -34.89
C GLN A 252 -10.01 -11.76 -35.70
N GLY A 253 -8.84 -11.70 -35.03
CA GLY A 253 -7.54 -11.70 -35.68
C GLY A 253 -7.03 -10.31 -36.11
N ASN A 254 -7.74 -9.23 -35.76
CA ASN A 254 -7.29 -7.87 -36.07
C ASN A 254 -6.34 -7.34 -35.00
N ILE A 255 -5.38 -6.53 -35.42
CA ILE A 255 -4.49 -5.82 -34.50
C ILE A 255 -5.23 -4.58 -33.97
N THR A 256 -5.37 -4.51 -32.65
CA THR A 256 -5.96 -3.39 -31.90
C THR A 256 -5.04 -2.97 -30.76
N LEU A 257 -5.39 -1.90 -30.04
CA LEU A 257 -4.69 -1.46 -28.84
C LEU A 257 -5.39 -1.98 -27.58
N LYS A 258 -4.57 -2.36 -26.60
CA LYS A 258 -5.00 -2.74 -25.25
C LYS A 258 -4.22 -1.92 -24.23
N GLY A 259 -4.92 -1.39 -23.23
CA GLY A 259 -4.31 -0.59 -22.17
C GLY A 259 -3.36 -1.44 -21.34
N VAL A 260 -2.20 -0.89 -20.99
CA VAL A 260 -1.30 -1.50 -20.03
C VAL A 260 -1.95 -1.39 -18.63
N PRO A 261 -2.17 -2.51 -17.93
CA PRO A 261 -2.88 -2.49 -16.67
C PRO A 261 -2.05 -1.85 -15.55
N PHE A 262 -2.74 -1.35 -14.54
CA PHE A 262 -2.16 -0.78 -13.33
C PHE A 262 -3.05 -1.03 -12.11
N ILE A 263 -2.48 -0.84 -10.91
CA ILE A 263 -3.19 -0.91 -9.64
C ILE A 263 -3.57 0.51 -9.18
N VAL A 264 -4.77 0.67 -8.65
CA VAL A 264 -5.21 1.89 -7.96
C VAL A 264 -5.05 1.75 -6.44
N PRO A 265 -4.93 2.86 -5.68
CA PRO A 265 -4.76 2.78 -4.23
C PRO A 265 -5.95 2.16 -3.49
N GLY A 266 -7.17 2.31 -4.00
CA GLY A 266 -8.39 1.78 -3.36
C GLY A 266 -9.59 1.78 -4.31
N GLY A 267 -10.66 1.06 -3.98
CA GLY A 267 -11.81 0.86 -4.87
C GLY A 267 -12.51 2.15 -5.36
N ARG A 268 -12.42 3.24 -4.61
CA ARG A 268 -12.97 4.57 -4.98
C ARG A 268 -12.13 5.30 -6.05
N PHE A 269 -10.87 4.92 -6.21
CA PHE A 269 -9.93 5.57 -7.11
C PHE A 269 -9.95 4.91 -8.48
N ASN A 270 -9.77 5.72 -9.53
CA ASN A 270 -9.72 5.26 -10.92
C ASN A 270 -8.42 5.68 -11.63
N GLU A 271 -7.56 6.40 -10.92
CA GLU A 271 -6.30 6.92 -11.44
C GLU A 271 -5.11 6.11 -10.92
N MET A 272 -4.06 6.01 -11.73
CA MET A 272 -2.77 5.53 -11.28
C MET A 272 -2.05 6.66 -10.51
N TYR A 273 -1.70 6.42 -9.25
CA TYR A 273 -0.98 7.36 -8.40
C TYR A 273 0.54 7.14 -8.49
N GLY A 274 1.33 8.17 -8.20
CA GLY A 274 2.79 8.14 -8.34
C GLY A 274 3.48 7.22 -7.32
N TRP A 275 3.49 7.62 -6.05
CA TRP A 275 4.27 6.89 -5.02
C TRP A 275 3.57 5.63 -4.48
N ASP A 276 2.23 5.56 -4.50
CA ASP A 276 1.46 4.38 -4.09
C ASP A 276 1.88 3.16 -4.91
N SER A 277 2.06 3.33 -6.22
CA SER A 277 2.45 2.26 -7.14
C SER A 277 3.82 1.66 -6.85
N TYR A 278 4.74 2.37 -6.20
CA TYR A 278 5.99 1.76 -5.72
C TYR A 278 5.70 0.71 -4.65
N PHE A 279 4.91 1.06 -3.64
CA PHE A 279 4.57 0.14 -2.55
C PHE A 279 3.73 -1.03 -3.07
N GLU A 280 2.77 -0.76 -3.95
CA GLU A 280 1.98 -1.81 -4.62
C GLU A 280 2.88 -2.78 -5.40
N THR A 281 3.89 -2.28 -6.13
CA THR A 281 4.88 -3.11 -6.82
C THR A 281 5.60 -4.06 -5.87
N LEU A 282 6.01 -3.62 -4.68
CA LEU A 282 6.65 -4.50 -3.69
C LEU A 282 5.75 -5.68 -3.31
N GLY A 283 4.45 -5.41 -3.10
CA GLY A 283 3.45 -6.44 -2.81
C GLY A 283 3.20 -7.37 -4.00
N LEU A 284 3.03 -6.82 -5.20
CA LEU A 284 2.80 -7.58 -6.43
C LEU A 284 3.95 -8.53 -6.75
N VAL A 285 5.19 -8.07 -6.61
CA VAL A 285 6.39 -8.89 -6.85
C VAL A 285 6.44 -10.08 -5.87
N LEU A 286 6.19 -9.84 -4.57
CA LEU A 286 6.11 -10.92 -3.57
C LEU A 286 4.98 -11.93 -3.87
N ASP A 287 3.90 -11.46 -4.48
CA ASP A 287 2.75 -12.27 -4.87
C ASP A 287 2.87 -12.86 -6.30
N ASN A 288 4.06 -12.77 -6.91
CA ASN A 288 4.39 -13.28 -8.26
C ASN A 288 3.55 -12.66 -9.39
N ARG A 289 3.09 -11.42 -9.23
CA ARG A 289 2.36 -10.63 -10.24
C ARG A 289 3.29 -9.63 -10.95
N VAL A 290 4.44 -10.12 -11.41
CA VAL A 290 5.54 -9.30 -11.96
C VAL A 290 5.11 -8.51 -13.20
N GLU A 291 4.32 -9.10 -14.10
CA GLU A 291 3.80 -8.42 -15.29
C GLU A 291 2.95 -7.17 -14.96
N MET A 292 2.18 -7.22 -13.87
CA MET A 292 1.41 -6.07 -13.41
C MET A 292 2.33 -4.95 -12.92
N ALA A 293 3.35 -5.30 -12.13
CA ALA A 293 4.35 -4.34 -11.65
C ALA A 293 5.15 -3.72 -12.81
N LYS A 294 5.53 -4.53 -13.80
CA LYS A 294 6.15 -4.07 -15.05
C LYS A 294 5.25 -3.08 -15.80
N GLY A 295 3.96 -3.39 -15.93
CA GLY A 295 2.99 -2.49 -16.58
C GLY A 295 2.89 -1.11 -15.91
N MET A 296 2.98 -1.06 -14.58
CA MET A 296 3.02 0.21 -13.85
C MET A 296 4.30 1.02 -14.15
N VAL A 297 5.46 0.36 -14.21
CA VAL A 297 6.71 1.02 -14.63
C VAL A 297 6.59 1.55 -16.07
N ASP A 298 6.03 0.76 -16.99
CA ASP A 298 5.80 1.16 -18.38
C ASP A 298 4.88 2.39 -18.47
N ASN A 299 3.85 2.45 -17.62
CA ASN A 299 2.98 3.62 -17.50
C ASN A 299 3.72 4.86 -16.95
N PHE A 300 4.66 4.72 -16.01
CA PHE A 300 5.50 5.84 -15.56
C PHE A 300 6.46 6.33 -16.64
N VAL A 301 7.07 5.41 -17.39
CA VAL A 301 7.89 5.76 -18.57
C VAL A 301 7.05 6.56 -19.57
N TYR A 302 5.81 6.15 -19.82
CA TYR A 302 4.87 6.88 -20.68
C TYR A 302 4.59 8.28 -20.11
N GLN A 303 4.27 8.41 -18.83
CA GLN A 303 4.02 9.71 -18.20
C GLN A 303 5.23 10.65 -18.29
N ILE A 304 6.44 10.16 -18.01
CA ILE A 304 7.66 10.97 -18.16
C ILE A 304 7.88 11.36 -19.62
N THR A 305 7.61 10.46 -20.56
CA THR A 305 7.80 10.71 -21.99
C THR A 305 6.89 11.83 -22.48
N HIS A 306 5.59 11.76 -22.18
CA HIS A 306 4.58 12.66 -22.74
C HIS A 306 4.16 13.83 -21.84
N TYR A 307 4.27 13.69 -20.51
CA TYR A 307 3.89 14.70 -19.51
C TYR A 307 5.08 15.29 -18.74
N GLY A 308 6.28 14.78 -19.03
CA GLY A 308 7.56 15.26 -18.51
C GLY A 308 7.93 14.76 -17.11
N LYS A 309 6.99 14.17 -16.37
CA LYS A 309 7.16 13.71 -14.98
C LYS A 309 6.20 12.57 -14.67
N ILE A 310 6.50 11.79 -13.63
CA ILE A 310 5.48 10.98 -12.96
C ILE A 310 4.46 11.93 -12.34
N LEU A 311 3.18 11.72 -12.62
CA LEU A 311 2.12 12.59 -12.15
C LEU A 311 1.65 12.17 -10.75
N ASN A 312 1.09 13.12 -9.99
CA ASN A 312 0.39 12.78 -8.75
C ASN A 312 -0.67 11.71 -9.00
N ALA A 313 -1.49 11.90 -10.03
CA ALA A 313 -2.28 10.84 -10.65
C ALA A 313 -2.55 11.21 -12.13
N ASN A 314 -2.98 10.28 -12.97
CA ASN A 314 -3.15 10.53 -14.41
C ASN A 314 -4.47 11.26 -14.78
N ARG A 315 -4.73 12.43 -14.19
CA ARG A 315 -5.80 13.37 -14.61
C ARG A 315 -5.23 14.73 -14.98
N SER A 316 -5.95 15.40 -15.88
CA SER A 316 -5.64 16.76 -16.39
C SER A 316 -5.17 17.76 -15.33
N TYR A 317 -5.90 17.92 -14.22
CA TYR A 317 -5.57 18.88 -13.16
C TYR A 317 -4.32 18.49 -12.33
N TYR A 318 -3.73 17.32 -12.54
CA TYR A 318 -2.45 16.92 -11.96
C TYR A 318 -1.24 17.12 -12.90
N LEU A 319 -1.41 17.57 -14.14
CA LEU A 319 -0.31 17.74 -15.11
C LEU A 319 0.85 18.63 -14.61
N THR A 320 0.58 19.55 -13.68
CA THR A 320 1.57 20.43 -13.05
C THR A 320 2.16 19.88 -11.75
N ARG A 321 1.78 18.67 -11.31
CA ARG A 321 2.09 18.14 -9.98
C ARG A 321 2.60 16.70 -10.05
N SER A 322 3.70 16.45 -9.35
CA SER A 322 4.33 15.13 -9.23
C SER A 322 3.92 14.43 -7.92
N GLN A 323 4.66 13.38 -7.55
CA GLN A 323 4.69 12.75 -6.24
C GLN A 323 6.13 12.28 -5.89
N PRO A 324 6.41 11.80 -4.66
CA PRO A 324 7.75 11.33 -4.29
C PRO A 324 8.34 10.30 -5.28
N PRO A 325 9.58 10.50 -5.80
CA PRO A 325 10.11 9.72 -6.90
C PRO A 325 10.74 8.38 -6.46
N PHE A 326 10.20 7.26 -6.94
CA PHE A 326 10.66 5.89 -6.63
C PHE A 326 11.02 5.05 -7.87
N LEU A 327 11.06 5.63 -9.07
CA LEU A 327 11.15 4.87 -10.32
C LEU A 327 12.38 3.97 -10.41
N THR A 328 13.55 4.41 -9.93
CA THR A 328 14.78 3.64 -10.03
C THR A 328 14.73 2.35 -9.21
N ASP A 329 14.32 2.44 -7.94
CA ASP A 329 14.18 1.26 -7.08
C ASP A 329 13.03 0.37 -7.56
N MET A 330 11.91 0.96 -7.97
CA MET A 330 10.77 0.23 -8.56
C MET A 330 11.22 -0.59 -9.78
N ALA A 331 12.00 0.01 -10.69
CA ALA A 331 12.53 -0.65 -11.87
C ALA A 331 13.47 -1.80 -11.52
N ILE A 332 14.36 -1.62 -10.53
CA ILE A 332 15.25 -2.68 -10.03
C ILE A 332 14.44 -3.85 -9.50
N LYS A 333 13.43 -3.60 -8.65
CA LYS A 333 12.61 -4.67 -8.05
C LYS A 333 11.87 -5.49 -9.10
N VAL A 334 11.37 -4.84 -10.15
CA VAL A 334 10.76 -5.55 -11.29
C VAL A 334 11.83 -6.30 -12.08
N TYR A 335 12.93 -5.66 -12.45
CA TYR A 335 14.02 -6.24 -13.25
C TYR A 335 14.56 -7.54 -12.65
N GLU A 336 14.75 -7.57 -11.33
CA GLU A 336 15.22 -8.74 -10.57
C GLU A 336 14.30 -9.98 -10.71
N HIS A 337 13.02 -9.77 -11.03
CA HIS A 337 11.99 -10.82 -11.08
C HIS A 337 11.43 -11.07 -12.49
N LEU A 338 11.84 -10.29 -13.48
CA LEU A 338 11.51 -10.53 -14.88
C LEU A 338 12.01 -11.94 -15.30
N THR A 339 11.34 -12.58 -16.25
CA THR A 339 11.68 -13.94 -16.72
C THR A 339 12.13 -13.99 -18.18
N GLU A 340 11.99 -12.88 -18.90
CA GLU A 340 12.41 -12.66 -20.29
C GLU A 340 13.91 -12.88 -20.51
N GLU A 341 14.31 -12.95 -21.78
CA GLU A 341 15.71 -13.12 -22.15
C GLU A 341 16.56 -11.92 -21.68
N PRO A 342 17.84 -12.14 -21.29
CA PRO A 342 18.68 -11.09 -20.72
C PRO A 342 18.75 -9.78 -21.54
N GLU A 343 18.77 -9.89 -22.86
CA GLU A 343 18.85 -8.73 -23.75
C GLU A 343 17.53 -7.94 -23.80
N GLU A 344 16.38 -8.62 -23.72
CA GLU A 344 15.06 -7.96 -23.70
C GLU A 344 14.86 -7.21 -22.38
N LYS A 345 15.19 -7.85 -21.26
CA LYS A 345 15.19 -7.21 -19.92
C LYS A 345 16.10 -5.99 -19.89
N LYS A 346 17.31 -6.12 -20.43
CA LYS A 346 18.29 -5.03 -20.50
C LYS A 346 17.75 -3.85 -21.31
N LYS A 347 17.13 -4.11 -22.46
CA LYS A 347 16.50 -3.07 -23.29
C LYS A 347 15.34 -2.38 -22.56
N TRP A 348 14.50 -3.13 -21.87
CA TRP A 348 13.42 -2.56 -21.05
C TRP A 348 13.98 -1.66 -19.93
N LEU A 349 15.04 -2.10 -19.25
CA LEU A 349 15.70 -1.31 -18.22
C LEU A 349 16.35 -0.06 -18.81
N GLU A 350 16.93 -0.13 -20.01
CA GLU A 350 17.52 1.02 -20.70
C GLU A 350 16.50 2.14 -20.91
N ILE A 351 15.32 1.77 -21.43
CA ILE A 351 14.20 2.71 -21.66
C ILE A 351 13.77 3.35 -20.33
N THR A 352 13.67 2.53 -19.28
CA THR A 352 13.22 2.98 -17.96
C THR A 352 14.23 3.94 -17.31
N ILE A 353 15.53 3.62 -17.36
CA ILE A 353 16.58 4.47 -16.80
C ILE A 353 16.75 5.76 -17.60
N ARG A 354 16.55 5.72 -18.93
CA ARG A 354 16.47 6.93 -19.75
C ARG A 354 15.36 7.86 -19.28
N ALA A 355 14.19 7.32 -18.94
CA ALA A 355 13.09 8.10 -18.36
C ALA A 355 13.43 8.64 -16.95
N ALA A 356 14.03 7.82 -16.08
CA ALA A 356 14.45 8.26 -14.75
C ALA A 356 15.49 9.40 -14.79
N ILE A 357 16.48 9.32 -15.70
CA ILE A 357 17.47 10.37 -15.93
C ILE A 357 16.80 11.65 -16.43
N LYS A 358 15.84 11.54 -17.36
CA LYS A 358 15.03 12.67 -17.83
C LYS A 358 14.30 13.33 -16.67
N GLU A 359 13.57 12.57 -15.87
CA GLU A 359 12.85 13.09 -14.70
C GLU A 359 13.79 13.78 -13.71
N TYR A 360 14.92 13.14 -13.37
CA TYR A 360 15.92 13.71 -12.47
C TYR A 360 16.40 15.10 -12.93
N TYR A 361 16.85 15.23 -14.18
CA TYR A 361 17.39 16.49 -14.69
C TYR A 361 16.33 17.55 -14.96
N THR A 362 15.18 17.17 -15.50
CA THR A 362 14.19 18.14 -15.99
C THR A 362 13.15 18.54 -14.94
N ILE A 363 13.00 17.76 -13.86
CA ILE A 363 11.99 18.01 -12.82
C ILE A 363 12.62 18.29 -11.46
N TRP A 364 13.44 17.38 -10.95
CA TRP A 364 13.91 17.44 -9.56
C TRP A 364 15.16 18.28 -9.38
N MET A 365 16.05 18.27 -10.38
CA MET A 365 17.28 19.07 -10.42
C MET A 365 17.13 20.32 -11.31
N SER A 366 15.89 20.74 -11.56
CA SER A 366 15.57 21.96 -12.29
C SER A 366 14.82 22.97 -11.41
N PRO A 367 14.97 24.29 -11.68
CA PRO A 367 14.10 25.29 -11.10
C PRO A 367 12.62 25.03 -11.48
N PRO A 368 11.66 25.29 -10.58
CA PRO A 368 11.83 25.92 -9.26
C PRO A 368 12.10 24.95 -8.10
N ARG A 369 12.13 23.63 -8.34
CA ARG A 369 12.33 22.63 -7.28
C ARG A 369 13.75 22.65 -6.72
N TYR A 370 14.74 22.74 -7.60
CA TYR A 370 16.15 22.84 -7.23
C TYR A 370 16.45 24.19 -6.57
N ASP A 371 17.02 24.15 -5.36
CA ASP A 371 17.56 25.33 -4.68
C ASP A 371 19.08 25.45 -4.96
N PRO A 372 19.54 26.49 -5.68
CA PRO A 372 20.95 26.63 -6.03
C PRO A 372 21.85 26.95 -4.82
N ILE A 373 21.30 27.42 -3.70
CA ILE A 373 22.09 27.81 -2.52
C ILE A 373 22.54 26.56 -1.75
N THR A 374 21.58 25.71 -1.37
CA THR A 374 21.87 24.45 -0.67
C THR A 374 22.33 23.36 -1.64
N GLY A 375 21.87 23.43 -2.90
CA GLY A 375 22.02 22.37 -3.89
C GLY A 375 21.16 21.15 -3.59
N LEU A 376 20.09 21.32 -2.81
CA LEU A 376 19.04 20.33 -2.53
C LEU A 376 17.75 20.70 -3.29
N SER A 377 16.79 19.77 -3.30
CA SER A 377 15.51 19.95 -3.98
C SER A 377 14.35 20.04 -3.01
N ARG A 378 13.26 20.67 -3.46
CA ARG A 378 12.03 20.93 -2.71
C ARG A 378 10.82 20.47 -3.53
N PHE A 379 9.73 20.17 -2.86
CA PHE A 379 8.44 20.03 -3.52
C PHE A 379 7.93 21.41 -3.92
N TYR A 380 8.03 21.76 -5.20
CA TYR A 380 7.68 23.08 -5.72
C TYR A 380 6.99 22.92 -7.09
N PRO A 381 5.70 22.54 -7.10
CA PRO A 381 4.92 22.40 -8.33
C PRO A 381 4.60 23.76 -8.96
N THR A 382 4.41 23.76 -10.28
CA THR A 382 4.25 24.97 -11.10
C THR A 382 2.79 25.37 -11.34
N GLY A 383 1.82 24.64 -10.78
CA GLY A 383 0.39 24.90 -10.99
C GLY A 383 -0.05 26.30 -10.56
N LEU A 384 -1.14 26.80 -11.17
CA LEU A 384 -1.67 28.14 -10.95
C LEU A 384 -3.11 28.10 -10.41
N GLY A 385 -3.47 29.10 -9.60
CA GLY A 385 -4.81 29.27 -9.08
C GLY A 385 -5.20 28.27 -7.99
N ILE A 386 -6.51 28.07 -7.84
CA ILE A 386 -7.11 27.19 -6.82
C ILE A 386 -7.19 25.77 -7.38
N PRO A 387 -6.70 24.74 -6.64
CA PRO A 387 -6.84 23.34 -7.03
C PRO A 387 -8.32 22.92 -7.20
N PRO A 388 -8.77 22.54 -8.41
CA PRO A 388 -10.18 22.28 -8.72
C PRO A 388 -10.72 20.97 -8.13
N GLU A 389 -9.84 20.05 -7.73
CA GLU A 389 -10.20 18.71 -7.26
C GLU A 389 -10.62 18.64 -5.78
N THR A 390 -10.52 19.77 -5.08
CA THR A 390 -10.83 19.88 -3.65
C THR A 390 -12.33 20.04 -3.39
N GLU A 391 -12.77 19.80 -2.16
CA GLU A 391 -14.16 20.05 -1.78
C GLU A 391 -14.51 21.54 -1.93
N ALA A 392 -15.74 21.85 -2.34
CA ALA A 392 -16.13 23.21 -2.71
C ALA A 392 -15.89 24.26 -1.61
N SER A 393 -16.06 23.88 -0.34
CA SER A 393 -15.85 24.76 0.82
C SER A 393 -14.47 24.63 1.46
N HIS A 394 -13.57 23.82 0.88
CA HIS A 394 -12.28 23.48 1.50
C HIS A 394 -11.43 24.73 1.78
N PHE A 395 -11.40 25.68 0.84
CA PHE A 395 -10.61 26.90 0.93
C PHE A 395 -11.40 28.14 1.39
N ASP A 396 -12.69 28.01 1.69
CA ASP A 396 -13.55 29.15 2.05
C ASP A 396 -13.00 29.94 3.23
N HIS A 397 -12.53 29.25 4.26
CA HIS A 397 -11.96 29.87 5.46
C HIS A 397 -10.67 30.66 5.18
N VAL A 398 -9.89 30.24 4.18
CA VAL A 398 -8.65 30.91 3.75
C VAL A 398 -8.97 32.13 2.89
N ILE A 399 -9.98 32.02 2.03
CA ILE A 399 -10.36 33.06 1.06
C ILE A 399 -11.20 34.16 1.72
N LEU A 400 -12.02 33.82 2.73
CA LEU A 400 -12.96 34.73 3.38
C LEU A 400 -12.34 36.05 3.87
N PRO A 401 -11.15 36.09 4.51
CA PRO A 401 -10.51 37.35 4.89
C PRO A 401 -10.20 38.26 3.70
N TYR A 402 -9.73 37.69 2.59
CA TYR A 402 -9.42 38.43 1.36
C TYR A 402 -10.70 38.93 0.67
N ALA A 403 -11.73 38.08 0.59
CA ALA A 403 -13.03 38.44 0.03
C ALA A 403 -13.69 39.58 0.81
N LYS A 404 -13.68 39.51 2.15
CA LYS A 404 -14.20 40.57 3.03
C LYS A 404 -13.49 41.90 2.84
N LYS A 405 -12.17 41.89 2.66
CA LYS A 405 -11.36 43.10 2.43
C LYS A 405 -11.80 43.86 1.17
N LEU A 406 -12.25 43.15 0.13
CA LEU A 406 -12.74 43.74 -1.12
C LEU A 406 -14.27 43.90 -1.17
N GLY A 407 -15.00 43.54 -0.10
CA GLY A 407 -16.46 43.59 -0.08
C GLY A 407 -17.14 42.62 -1.05
N LEU A 408 -16.46 41.53 -1.44
CA LEU A 408 -16.96 40.52 -2.38
C LEU A 408 -17.48 39.29 -1.63
N SER A 409 -18.42 38.57 -2.24
CA SER A 409 -18.71 37.19 -1.82
C SER A 409 -17.53 36.26 -2.15
N ILE A 410 -17.42 35.12 -1.47
CA ILE A 410 -16.37 34.11 -1.75
C ILE A 410 -16.44 33.67 -3.22
N LYS A 411 -17.64 33.40 -3.73
CA LYS A 411 -17.85 32.95 -5.11
C LYS A 411 -17.36 33.98 -6.14
N GLU A 412 -17.68 35.26 -5.93
CA GLU A 412 -17.21 36.35 -6.81
C GLU A 412 -15.69 36.51 -6.72
N TYR A 413 -15.13 36.45 -5.51
CA TYR A 413 -13.69 36.55 -5.31
C TYR A 413 -12.96 35.40 -6.03
N VAL A 414 -13.43 34.16 -5.88
CA VAL A 414 -12.87 32.99 -6.55
C VAL A 414 -12.89 33.15 -8.07
N ALA A 415 -14.02 33.58 -8.64
CA ALA A 415 -14.13 33.80 -10.09
C ALA A 415 -13.15 34.87 -10.59
N LYS A 416 -13.00 35.98 -9.86
CA LYS A 416 -12.06 37.06 -10.19
C LYS A 416 -10.60 36.67 -10.01
N TYR A 417 -10.29 35.90 -8.97
CA TYR A 417 -8.94 35.37 -8.74
C TYR A 417 -8.56 34.35 -9.83
N GLN A 418 -9.47 33.44 -10.18
CA GLN A 418 -9.25 32.45 -11.24
C GLN A 418 -9.16 33.09 -12.64
N SER A 419 -9.86 34.20 -12.90
CA SER A 419 -9.72 34.96 -14.16
C SER A 419 -8.51 35.90 -14.20
N LEU A 420 -7.72 35.98 -13.11
CA LEU A 420 -6.60 36.92 -12.94
C LEU A 420 -7.00 38.40 -12.92
N GLU A 421 -8.28 38.71 -12.68
CA GLU A 421 -8.73 40.08 -12.39
C GLU A 421 -8.24 40.57 -11.03
N ILE A 422 -8.00 39.65 -10.09
CA ILE A 422 -7.43 39.90 -8.76
C ILE A 422 -6.10 39.16 -8.66
N SER A 423 -5.04 39.87 -8.25
CA SER A 423 -3.75 39.29 -7.88
C SER A 423 -3.51 39.55 -6.40
N GLU A 424 -3.30 38.47 -5.63
CA GLU A 424 -3.06 38.52 -4.20
C GLU A 424 -1.89 37.58 -3.85
N PRO A 425 -0.65 38.10 -3.82
CA PRO A 425 0.56 37.27 -3.67
C PRO A 425 0.59 36.35 -2.46
N GLY A 426 -0.01 36.78 -1.33
CA GLY A 426 -0.11 35.94 -0.14
C GLY A 426 -1.02 34.72 -0.33
N LEU A 427 -2.03 34.84 -1.18
CA LEU A 427 -2.90 33.72 -1.55
C LEU A 427 -2.21 32.81 -2.59
N ASP A 428 -1.43 33.40 -3.51
CA ASP A 428 -0.60 32.64 -4.45
C ASP A 428 0.43 31.76 -3.72
N GLU A 429 1.09 32.33 -2.70
CA GLU A 429 2.03 31.62 -1.82
C GLU A 429 1.34 30.51 -1.01
N TYR A 430 0.14 30.77 -0.49
CA TYR A 430 -0.66 29.75 0.19
C TYR A 430 -0.95 28.55 -0.73
N PHE A 431 -1.45 28.80 -1.95
CA PHE A 431 -1.77 27.73 -2.88
C PHE A 431 -0.54 27.03 -3.45
N LEU A 432 0.60 27.72 -3.55
CA LEU A 432 1.88 27.08 -3.83
C LEU A 432 2.22 26.06 -2.74
N HIS A 433 2.11 26.44 -1.46
CA HIS A 433 2.37 25.54 -0.36
C HIS A 433 1.36 24.38 -0.31
N ASP A 434 0.07 24.62 -0.54
CA ASP A 434 -0.95 23.54 -0.63
C ASP A 434 -0.59 22.52 -1.72
N ARG A 435 -0.27 22.98 -2.93
CA ARG A 435 0.15 22.09 -4.02
C ARG A 435 1.44 21.34 -3.68
N ALA A 436 2.40 21.98 -3.01
CA ALA A 436 3.63 21.34 -2.55
C ALA A 436 3.34 20.25 -1.50
N VAL A 437 2.40 20.47 -0.58
CA VAL A 437 1.97 19.44 0.38
C VAL A 437 1.43 18.21 -0.38
N ARG A 438 0.58 18.42 -1.39
CA ARG A 438 0.04 17.32 -2.22
C ARG A 438 1.14 16.60 -3.02
N GLU A 439 2.09 17.34 -3.57
CA GLU A 439 3.25 16.78 -4.28
C GLU A 439 4.17 15.96 -3.34
N SER A 440 4.20 16.29 -2.04
CA SER A 440 4.96 15.53 -1.06
C SER A 440 4.31 14.19 -0.68
N GLY A 441 3.05 13.97 -1.04
CA GLY A 441 2.22 12.84 -0.61
C GLY A 441 1.69 12.93 0.82
N HIS A 442 2.12 13.93 1.61
CA HIS A 442 1.72 14.10 3.02
C HIS A 442 0.65 15.19 3.19
N ASP A 443 -0.41 15.18 2.37
CA ASP A 443 -1.53 16.11 2.45
C ASP A 443 -2.61 15.61 3.45
N THR A 444 -2.74 16.14 4.67
CA THR A 444 -1.96 17.23 5.27
C THR A 444 -1.25 16.84 6.58
N THR A 445 -0.20 17.61 6.91
CA THR A 445 0.60 17.56 8.14
C THR A 445 1.02 18.97 8.57
N TYR A 446 1.09 19.22 9.87
CA TYR A 446 1.65 20.46 10.42
C TYR A 446 3.15 20.63 10.14
N ARG A 447 3.86 19.57 9.73
CA ARG A 447 5.22 19.67 9.21
C ARG A 447 5.27 20.63 8.01
N PHE A 448 4.24 20.62 7.17
CA PHE A 448 4.26 21.25 5.84
C PHE A 448 3.32 22.45 5.67
N GLU A 449 2.33 22.59 6.55
CA GLU A 449 1.34 23.66 6.45
C GLU A 449 1.98 25.06 6.32
N LYS A 450 1.63 25.78 5.24
CA LYS A 450 2.09 27.14 4.90
C LYS A 450 3.61 27.32 4.71
N ARG A 451 4.37 26.23 4.51
CA ARG A 451 5.82 26.33 4.29
C ARG A 451 6.44 25.27 3.37
N CYS A 452 5.70 24.21 3.02
CA CYS A 452 6.21 23.04 2.30
C CYS A 452 7.13 23.37 1.10
N ALA A 453 6.70 24.31 0.26
CA ALA A 453 7.46 24.69 -0.94
C ALA A 453 8.85 25.30 -0.67
N HIS A 454 9.09 25.77 0.55
CA HIS A 454 10.39 26.30 0.96
C HIS A 454 11.28 25.25 1.64
N LEU A 455 10.74 24.08 1.97
CA LEU A 455 11.46 23.05 2.70
C LEU A 455 12.22 22.13 1.75
N ALA A 456 13.54 22.06 1.93
CA ALA A 456 14.35 20.95 1.44
C ALA A 456 14.17 19.79 2.43
N THR A 457 13.33 18.82 2.07
CA THR A 457 12.91 17.76 2.99
C THR A 457 13.91 16.61 3.01
N ILE A 458 14.03 15.93 4.15
CA ILE A 458 14.79 14.67 4.22
C ILE A 458 14.20 13.63 3.27
N ASP A 459 12.87 13.63 3.13
CA ASP A 459 12.12 12.72 2.26
C ASP A 459 12.63 12.78 0.82
N LEU A 460 12.48 13.93 0.15
CA LEU A 460 12.81 14.08 -1.27
C LEU A 460 14.30 13.90 -1.51
N ASN A 461 15.14 14.44 -0.63
CA ASN A 461 16.57 14.40 -0.84
C ASN A 461 17.17 13.02 -0.58
N SER A 462 16.58 12.20 0.30
CA SER A 462 16.90 10.77 0.39
C SER A 462 16.50 10.02 -0.89
N LEU A 463 15.33 10.30 -1.47
CA LEU A 463 14.90 9.67 -2.72
C LEU A 463 15.79 10.05 -3.91
N LEU A 464 16.21 11.31 -4.00
CA LEU A 464 17.14 11.75 -5.06
C LEU A 464 18.54 11.18 -4.88
N TYR A 465 19.00 10.99 -3.63
CA TYR A 465 20.23 10.24 -3.38
C TYR A 465 20.10 8.79 -3.90
N LYS A 466 18.95 8.16 -3.65
CA LYS A 466 18.69 6.81 -4.14
C LYS A 466 18.66 6.74 -5.67
N TYR A 467 18.05 7.70 -6.36
CA TYR A 467 18.13 7.81 -7.82
C TYR A 467 19.59 7.87 -8.30
N GLU A 468 20.42 8.70 -7.66
CA GLU A 468 21.83 8.87 -8.03
C GLU A 468 22.65 7.58 -7.84
N VAL A 469 22.43 6.88 -6.73
CA VAL A 469 23.08 5.59 -6.44
C VAL A 469 22.61 4.50 -7.41
N ASP A 470 21.30 4.36 -7.60
CA ASP A 470 20.74 3.31 -8.46
C ASP A 470 21.17 3.47 -9.92
N ILE A 471 21.11 4.70 -10.45
CA ILE A 471 21.57 4.99 -11.81
C ILE A 471 23.07 4.67 -11.93
N SER A 472 23.88 5.06 -10.94
CA SER A 472 25.31 4.72 -10.91
C SER A 472 25.56 3.22 -10.98
N GLU A 473 24.88 2.44 -10.13
CA GLU A 473 25.06 0.99 -10.06
C GLU A 473 24.58 0.28 -11.32
N ILE A 474 23.43 0.68 -11.86
CA ILE A 474 22.88 0.11 -13.09
C ILE A 474 23.81 0.37 -14.28
N ILE A 475 24.30 1.62 -14.43
CA ILE A 475 25.26 1.96 -15.48
C ILE A 475 26.51 1.08 -15.37
N ARG A 476 27.05 0.91 -14.16
CA ARG A 476 28.24 0.09 -13.91
C ARG A 476 28.02 -1.39 -14.20
N LEU A 477 26.93 -1.96 -13.68
CA LEU A 477 26.70 -3.41 -13.63
C LEU A 477 26.05 -3.95 -14.92
N ILE A 478 25.15 -3.19 -15.54
CA ILE A 478 24.33 -3.66 -16.66
C ILE A 478 24.77 -3.05 -17.99
N PHE A 479 25.24 -1.80 -17.97
CA PHE A 479 25.60 -1.04 -19.17
C PHE A 479 27.11 -0.81 -19.35
N ASN A 480 27.95 -1.67 -18.74
CA ASN A 480 29.41 -1.63 -18.90
C ASN A 480 30.03 -0.24 -18.64
N ASN A 481 29.47 0.49 -17.66
CA ASN A 481 29.88 1.83 -17.24
C ASN A 481 29.67 2.95 -18.29
N GLN A 482 28.87 2.73 -19.33
CA GLN A 482 28.58 3.72 -20.36
C GLN A 482 27.09 3.72 -20.72
N PHE A 483 26.44 4.87 -20.56
CA PHE A 483 25.04 5.05 -20.92
C PHE A 483 24.85 6.35 -21.71
N GLU A 484 24.44 6.25 -22.97
CA GLU A 484 24.20 7.41 -23.82
C GLU A 484 22.83 8.03 -23.51
N TYR A 485 22.84 9.31 -23.11
CA TYR A 485 21.66 10.11 -22.86
C TYR A 485 21.81 11.48 -23.53
N ASN A 486 20.99 11.75 -24.55
CA ASN A 486 20.97 13.01 -25.29
C ASN A 486 22.35 13.43 -25.85
N GLY A 487 23.11 12.47 -26.38
CA GLY A 487 24.45 12.69 -26.93
C GLY A 487 25.56 12.84 -25.87
N ILE A 488 25.24 12.68 -24.59
CA ILE A 488 26.19 12.68 -23.48
C ILE A 488 26.33 11.25 -22.95
N ILE A 489 27.56 10.79 -22.74
CA ILE A 489 27.81 9.51 -22.07
C ILE A 489 27.82 9.74 -20.56
N GLU A 490 26.81 9.21 -19.88
CA GLU A 490 26.76 9.11 -18.43
C GLU A 490 27.56 7.89 -17.96
N THR A 491 28.32 8.04 -16.88
CA THR A 491 29.14 6.97 -16.29
C THR A 491 28.78 6.79 -14.82
N SER A 492 29.13 5.64 -14.23
CA SER A 492 28.88 5.44 -12.79
C SER A 492 29.66 6.43 -11.91
N SER A 493 30.83 6.91 -12.35
CA SER A 493 31.61 7.90 -11.61
C SER A 493 30.88 9.24 -11.49
N THR A 494 30.27 9.74 -12.58
CA THR A 494 29.55 11.03 -12.55
C THR A 494 28.36 10.98 -11.60
N TRP A 495 27.62 9.88 -11.59
CA TRP A 495 26.49 9.68 -10.68
C TRP A 495 26.91 9.43 -9.22
N SER A 496 28.01 8.69 -9.00
CA SER A 496 28.57 8.48 -7.65
C SER A 496 29.06 9.79 -7.03
N GLU A 497 29.66 10.69 -7.81
CA GLU A 497 30.05 12.02 -7.36
C GLU A 497 28.84 12.88 -6.96
N ARG A 498 27.75 12.81 -7.73
CA ARG A 498 26.48 13.48 -7.40
C ARG A 498 25.90 12.96 -6.08
N ALA A 499 25.82 11.64 -5.91
CA ALA A 499 25.36 11.01 -4.68
C ALA A 499 26.20 11.44 -3.48
N LEU A 500 27.54 11.43 -3.60
CA LEU A 500 28.43 11.86 -2.53
C LEU A 500 28.23 13.33 -2.16
N LEU A 501 28.06 14.21 -3.15
CA LEU A 501 27.79 15.62 -2.92
C LEU A 501 26.44 15.84 -2.24
N ARG A 502 25.40 15.11 -2.65
CA ARG A 502 24.08 15.17 -2.01
C ARG A 502 24.13 14.68 -0.57
N LYS A 503 24.79 13.55 -0.31
CA LYS A 503 25.00 13.06 1.06
C LYS A 503 25.64 14.11 1.96
N LYS A 504 26.72 14.75 1.51
CA LYS A 504 27.36 15.86 2.25
C LYS A 504 26.41 17.03 2.53
N ARG A 505 25.51 17.34 1.58
CA ARG A 505 24.50 18.41 1.76
C ARG A 505 23.38 17.98 2.72
N ILE A 506 22.93 16.73 2.65
CA ILE A 506 21.98 16.14 3.60
C ILE A 506 22.57 16.20 5.02
N ASP A 507 23.81 15.76 5.21
CA ASP A 507 24.47 15.83 6.52
C ASP A 507 24.67 17.27 7.01
N LYS A 508 25.02 18.20 6.11
CA LYS A 508 25.22 19.61 6.47
C LYS A 508 23.91 20.32 6.88
N TYR A 509 22.83 20.12 6.13
CA TYR A 509 21.62 20.93 6.26
C TYR A 509 20.50 20.21 7.04
N LEU A 510 20.45 18.88 6.98
CA LEU A 510 19.31 18.09 7.47
C LEU A 510 19.65 17.30 8.73
N TRP A 511 20.89 16.82 8.90
CA TRP A 511 21.27 16.14 10.14
C TRP A 511 21.38 17.12 11.30
N ASN A 512 20.89 16.73 12.48
CA ASN A 512 21.07 17.48 13.71
C ASN A 512 21.75 16.59 14.76
N GLU A 513 23.00 16.90 15.08
CA GLU A 513 23.83 16.11 16.01
C GLU A 513 23.23 16.03 17.42
N GLU A 514 22.80 17.18 17.96
CA GLU A 514 22.27 17.28 19.33
C GLU A 514 21.03 16.42 19.52
N LYS A 515 20.12 16.45 18.54
CA LYS A 515 18.85 15.73 18.59
C LYS A 515 18.91 14.34 17.98
N SER A 516 20.02 13.97 17.33
CA SER A 516 20.23 12.67 16.69
C SER A 516 19.11 12.30 15.71
N LEU A 517 18.67 13.27 14.91
CA LEU A 517 17.57 13.13 13.96
C LEU A 517 17.79 14.01 12.73
N TYR A 518 17.29 13.57 11.58
CA TYR A 518 17.20 14.41 10.38
C TYR A 518 15.96 15.31 10.43
N TYR A 519 16.14 16.59 10.13
CA TYR A 519 15.10 17.62 10.03
C TYR A 519 15.09 18.24 8.65
N ASP A 520 13.94 18.77 8.25
CA ASP A 520 13.82 19.52 7.00
C ASP A 520 14.51 20.89 7.12
N TYR A 521 15.06 21.43 6.04
CA TYR A 521 15.70 22.75 6.04
C TYR A 521 14.85 23.78 5.28
N ASP A 522 14.49 24.88 5.94
CA ASP A 522 13.77 25.98 5.31
C ASP A 522 14.75 26.84 4.51
N THR A 523 14.69 26.72 3.18
CA THR A 523 15.58 27.44 2.26
C THR A 523 15.31 28.95 2.22
N SER A 524 14.11 29.38 2.59
CA SER A 524 13.75 30.80 2.65
C SER A 524 14.28 31.44 3.93
N LYS A 525 14.07 30.80 5.09
CA LYS A 525 14.54 31.29 6.39
C LYS A 525 16.00 30.95 6.68
N LYS A 526 16.56 29.99 5.94
CA LYS A 526 17.93 29.48 6.08
C LYS A 526 18.20 28.82 7.43
N GLU A 527 17.21 28.11 7.97
CA GLU A 527 17.28 27.42 9.25
C GLU A 527 16.64 26.02 9.19
N GLN A 528 17.00 25.13 10.12
CA GLN A 528 16.36 23.82 10.26
C GLN A 528 14.96 23.95 10.85
N SER A 529 13.99 23.26 10.25
CA SER A 529 12.63 23.10 10.76
C SER A 529 12.57 21.93 11.73
N VAL A 530 12.45 22.23 13.02
CA VAL A 530 12.60 21.26 14.12
C VAL A 530 11.33 20.41 14.37
N TYR A 531 10.71 19.89 13.32
CA TYR A 531 9.57 18.97 13.39
C TYR A 531 10.08 17.52 13.28
N GLU A 532 9.85 16.71 14.32
CA GLU A 532 10.30 15.32 14.35
C GLU A 532 9.38 14.45 13.49
N SER A 533 9.92 13.92 12.39
CA SER A 533 9.21 13.09 11.42
C SER A 533 9.88 11.72 11.27
N VAL A 534 9.06 10.67 11.13
CA VAL A 534 9.54 9.31 10.85
C VAL A 534 10.20 9.20 9.47
N THR A 535 10.01 10.18 8.59
CA THR A 535 10.70 10.21 7.29
C THR A 535 12.22 10.32 7.41
N ALA A 536 12.76 10.64 8.59
CA ALA A 536 14.20 10.53 8.87
C ALA A 536 14.77 9.12 8.58
N TYR A 537 13.96 8.06 8.72
CA TYR A 537 14.39 6.69 8.39
C TYR A 537 14.53 6.44 6.89
N TRP A 538 14.07 7.35 6.03
CA TRP A 538 14.30 7.27 4.58
C TRP A 538 15.77 7.48 4.24
N ALA A 539 16.54 8.14 5.11
CA ALA A 539 17.98 8.23 5.00
C ALA A 539 18.67 6.85 5.14
N LEU A 540 18.10 5.96 5.96
CA LEU A 540 18.56 4.57 6.08
C LEU A 540 18.11 3.74 4.88
N TRP A 541 16.86 3.91 4.43
CA TRP A 541 16.38 3.23 3.23
C TRP A 541 17.23 3.57 1.99
N ALA A 542 17.54 4.85 1.82
CA ALA A 542 18.35 5.34 0.71
C ALA A 542 19.84 5.01 0.85
N GLY A 543 20.31 4.68 2.05
CA GLY A 543 21.73 4.41 2.34
C GLY A 543 22.60 5.66 2.43
N CYS A 544 22.02 6.84 2.68
CA CYS A 544 22.79 8.09 2.78
C CYS A 544 23.33 8.35 4.20
N ALA A 545 22.76 7.75 5.25
CA ALA A 545 23.27 7.90 6.62
C ALA A 545 24.64 7.20 6.81
N SER A 546 25.43 7.67 7.76
CA SER A 546 26.59 6.94 8.30
C SER A 546 26.14 5.84 9.27
N HIS A 547 27.02 4.90 9.60
CA HIS A 547 26.72 3.87 10.60
C HIS A 547 26.46 4.48 11.99
N GLU A 548 27.17 5.55 12.35
CA GLU A 548 26.97 6.28 13.60
C GLU A 548 25.61 7.00 13.64
N GLN A 549 25.25 7.68 12.54
CA GLN A 549 23.93 8.30 12.41
C GLN A 549 22.81 7.26 12.51
N ALA A 550 22.99 6.10 11.88
CA ALA A 550 22.03 4.99 11.98
C ALA A 550 21.92 4.46 13.41
N GLU A 551 23.04 4.25 14.09
CA GLU A 551 23.05 3.82 15.50
C GLU A 551 22.31 4.81 16.40
N ASN A 552 22.54 6.11 16.22
CA ASN A 552 21.86 7.16 16.96
C ASN A 552 20.36 7.22 16.64
N LEU A 553 19.98 7.06 15.36
CA LEU A 553 18.58 6.97 14.96
C LEU A 553 17.86 5.79 15.62
N VAL A 554 18.52 4.64 15.75
CA VAL A 554 17.94 3.45 16.39
C VAL A 554 17.87 3.60 17.92
N LYS A 555 18.94 4.05 18.57
CA LYS A 555 19.03 4.07 20.03
C LYS A 555 18.29 5.26 20.66
N ILE A 556 18.32 6.42 20.01
CA ILE A 556 17.87 7.69 20.59
C ILE A 556 16.52 8.10 19.99
N SER A 557 16.39 8.04 18.66
CA SER A 557 15.23 8.61 17.96
C SER A 557 14.07 7.62 17.77
N LEU A 558 14.34 6.34 17.56
CA LEU A 558 13.29 5.33 17.32
C LEU A 558 12.25 5.24 18.47
N PRO A 559 12.66 5.29 19.75
CA PRO A 559 11.71 5.28 20.87
C PRO A 559 10.70 6.44 20.84
N LYS A 560 10.98 7.54 20.14
CA LYS A 560 10.06 8.67 20.00
C LYS A 560 8.88 8.36 19.06
N PHE A 561 9.07 7.45 18.10
CA PHE A 561 8.08 7.12 17.07
C PHE A 561 7.43 5.74 17.29
N GLU A 562 8.13 4.80 17.94
CA GLU A 562 7.62 3.45 18.17
C GLU A 562 6.52 3.43 19.23
N VAL A 563 5.31 3.07 18.83
CA VAL A 563 4.14 2.88 19.68
C VAL A 563 3.59 1.46 19.57
N LEU A 564 2.45 1.16 20.21
CA LEU A 564 1.90 -0.20 20.27
C LEU A 564 1.75 -0.84 18.88
N GLY A 565 1.19 -0.11 17.93
CA GLY A 565 0.80 -0.58 16.60
C GLY A 565 1.78 -0.29 15.47
N GLY A 566 2.98 0.24 15.74
CA GLY A 566 3.97 0.56 14.71
C GLY A 566 4.63 1.92 14.96
N LEU A 567 4.94 2.64 13.87
CA LEU A 567 5.52 3.98 13.91
C LEU A 567 4.45 5.05 13.65
N VAL A 568 4.41 6.08 14.49
CA VAL A 568 3.66 7.32 14.20
C VAL A 568 4.39 8.18 13.16
N SER A 569 3.65 8.94 12.35
CA SER A 569 4.24 9.79 11.30
C SER A 569 5.10 10.94 11.84
N GLY A 570 4.76 11.47 13.01
CA GLY A 570 5.52 12.47 13.74
C GLY A 570 5.27 12.37 15.25
N THR A 571 6.07 13.03 16.06
CA THR A 571 5.89 12.98 17.53
C THR A 571 4.70 13.85 17.97
N GLU A 572 4.07 13.49 19.10
CA GLU A 572 2.99 14.30 19.68
C GLU A 572 3.47 15.72 20.02
N GLU A 573 4.71 15.85 20.52
CA GLU A 573 5.34 17.14 20.81
C GLU A 573 5.43 18.01 19.56
N SER A 574 5.92 17.46 18.44
CA SER A 574 6.03 18.18 17.17
C SER A 574 4.67 18.54 16.58
N ARG A 575 3.69 17.62 16.65
CA ARG A 575 2.30 17.87 16.24
C ARG A 575 1.69 19.02 17.04
N GLY A 576 2.05 19.16 18.32
CA GLY A 576 1.60 20.24 19.20
C GLY A 576 0.13 20.10 19.63
N THR A 577 -0.44 21.11 20.28
CA THR A 577 -1.82 21.03 20.80
C THR A 577 -2.87 21.08 19.70
N ILE A 578 -3.90 20.23 19.81
CA ILE A 578 -5.07 20.24 18.92
C ILE A 578 -6.20 21.05 19.55
N ALA A 579 -6.83 21.88 18.73
CA ALA A 579 -7.96 22.74 19.10
C ALA A 579 -8.98 22.80 17.96
N LEU A 580 -10.10 23.48 18.18
CA LEU A 580 -11.18 23.56 17.18
C LEU A 580 -10.76 24.35 15.93
N ASP A 581 -9.86 25.32 16.10
CA ASP A 581 -9.21 26.13 15.05
C ASP A 581 -7.90 25.52 14.54
N ARG A 582 -7.41 24.46 15.18
CA ARG A 582 -6.21 23.69 14.80
C ARG A 582 -6.49 22.19 14.93
N PRO A 583 -7.36 21.62 14.07
CA PRO A 583 -7.79 20.22 14.16
C PRO A 583 -6.64 19.26 13.87
N ASN A 584 -6.79 17.98 14.22
CA ASN A 584 -5.73 17.01 13.90
C ASN A 584 -5.60 16.82 12.38
N ARG A 585 -4.40 16.46 11.90
CA ARG A 585 -4.09 16.21 10.48
C ARG A 585 -3.76 14.74 10.26
N GLN A 586 -4.06 14.23 9.07
CA GLN A 586 -3.99 12.79 8.82
C GLN A 586 -2.57 12.21 8.77
N TRP A 587 -1.56 13.02 8.44
CA TRP A 587 -0.13 12.62 8.41
C TRP A 587 0.65 13.00 9.68
N ASP A 588 -0.05 13.25 10.79
CA ASP A 588 0.54 13.55 12.09
C ASP A 588 0.17 12.49 13.16
N TYR A 589 0.80 12.59 14.34
CA TYR A 589 0.40 11.79 15.51
C TYR A 589 -1.12 11.85 15.77
N PRO A 590 -1.81 10.73 16.05
CA PRO A 590 -1.29 9.39 16.39
C PRO A 590 -1.24 8.40 15.20
N PHE A 591 -1.32 8.90 13.96
CA PHE A 591 -1.52 8.04 12.81
C PHE A 591 -0.24 7.39 12.30
N GLY A 592 -0.38 6.17 11.81
CA GLY A 592 0.66 5.42 11.13
C GLY A 592 0.20 5.03 9.72
N TRP A 593 1.13 5.12 8.78
CA TRP A 593 0.90 4.86 7.36
C TRP A 593 1.86 3.80 6.84
N ALA A 594 1.37 2.94 5.94
CA ALA A 594 2.12 1.83 5.36
C ALA A 594 3.49 2.24 4.76
N PRO A 595 3.61 3.32 3.96
CA PRO A 595 4.88 3.80 3.43
C PRO A 595 5.95 3.99 4.51
N HIS A 596 5.61 4.64 5.62
CA HIS A 596 6.56 4.93 6.70
C HIS A 596 7.09 3.65 7.34
N GLN A 597 6.23 2.63 7.49
CA GLN A 597 6.64 1.37 8.07
C GLN A 597 7.58 0.60 7.14
N ILE A 598 7.18 0.43 5.86
CA ILE A 598 7.96 -0.30 4.85
C ILE A 598 9.36 0.32 4.71
N MET A 599 9.42 1.64 4.57
CA MET A 599 10.68 2.38 4.41
C MET A 599 11.57 2.23 5.65
N ALA A 600 11.00 2.32 6.85
CA ALA A 600 11.77 2.14 8.09
C ALA A 600 12.29 0.70 8.24
N TRP A 601 11.48 -0.33 7.97
CA TRP A 601 11.92 -1.73 8.08
C TRP A 601 13.10 -2.02 7.16
N ARG A 602 12.98 -1.61 5.88
CA ARG A 602 14.03 -1.82 4.90
C ARG A 602 15.27 -0.99 5.20
N GLY A 603 15.10 0.25 5.66
CA GLY A 603 16.21 1.09 6.10
C GLY A 603 16.96 0.49 7.28
N LEU A 604 16.26 -0.02 8.29
CA LEU A 604 16.85 -0.71 9.43
C LEU A 604 17.58 -1.99 9.00
N GLU A 605 16.98 -2.79 8.11
CA GLU A 605 17.62 -3.98 7.53
C GLU A 605 18.93 -3.63 6.80
N ASN A 606 18.93 -2.59 5.96
CA ASN A 606 20.11 -2.17 5.21
C ASN A 606 21.32 -1.84 6.12
N TYR A 607 21.08 -1.47 7.38
CA TYR A 607 22.09 -1.13 8.38
C TYR A 607 22.29 -2.22 9.45
N GLY A 608 21.72 -3.41 9.26
CA GLY A 608 21.90 -4.57 10.16
C GLY A 608 20.97 -4.63 11.38
N TYR A 609 19.98 -3.72 11.49
CA TYR A 609 19.01 -3.65 12.58
C TYR A 609 17.76 -4.51 12.32
N MET A 610 18.00 -5.78 11.96
CA MET A 610 16.93 -6.74 11.62
C MET A 610 16.00 -7.03 12.82
N THR A 611 16.51 -7.00 14.05
CA THR A 611 15.70 -7.24 15.25
C THR A 611 14.63 -6.16 15.44
N GLU A 612 15.02 -4.91 15.24
CA GLU A 612 14.17 -3.73 15.29
C GLU A 612 13.16 -3.75 14.15
N ALA A 613 13.62 -4.01 12.91
CA ALA A 613 12.74 -4.14 11.75
C ALA A 613 11.64 -5.19 11.99
N ARG A 614 12.00 -6.37 12.51
CA ARG A 614 11.03 -7.44 12.85
C ARG A 614 10.06 -7.03 13.96
N ARG A 615 10.54 -6.32 14.97
CA ARG A 615 9.70 -5.81 16.08
C ARG A 615 8.64 -4.85 15.54
N LEU A 616 9.06 -3.90 14.70
CA LEU A 616 8.16 -2.91 14.10
C LEU A 616 7.18 -3.55 13.12
N ALA A 617 7.64 -4.49 12.28
CA ALA A 617 6.78 -5.25 11.38
C ALA A 617 5.71 -6.04 12.17
N TYR A 618 6.09 -6.70 13.27
CA TYR A 618 5.12 -7.42 14.11
C TYR A 618 4.03 -6.50 14.68
N ARG A 619 4.42 -5.34 15.20
CA ARG A 619 3.48 -4.34 15.74
C ARG A 619 2.48 -3.87 14.68
N TRP A 620 2.96 -3.54 13.49
CA TRP A 620 2.12 -3.09 12.38
C TRP A 620 1.19 -4.18 11.87
N LEU A 621 1.71 -5.38 11.65
CA LEU A 621 0.90 -6.50 11.20
C LEU A 621 -0.17 -6.89 12.23
N LEU A 622 0.10 -6.72 13.53
CA LEU A 622 -0.91 -6.91 14.57
C LEU A 622 -2.04 -5.89 14.44
N THR A 623 -1.73 -4.61 14.20
CA THR A 623 -2.73 -3.56 13.96
C THR A 623 -3.67 -3.97 12.82
N ILE A 624 -3.11 -4.38 11.68
CA ILE A 624 -3.89 -4.81 10.52
C ILE A 624 -4.69 -6.09 10.83
N THR A 625 -4.04 -7.11 11.41
CA THR A 625 -4.68 -8.40 11.70
C THR A 625 -5.82 -8.26 12.69
N LYS A 626 -5.67 -7.40 13.71
CA LYS A 626 -6.71 -7.10 14.68
C LYS A 626 -7.90 -6.43 14.01
N SER A 627 -7.66 -5.42 13.18
CA SER A 627 -8.73 -4.77 12.40
C SER A 627 -9.47 -5.77 11.51
N PHE A 628 -8.73 -6.60 10.78
CA PHE A 628 -9.29 -7.64 9.91
C PHE A 628 -10.16 -8.64 10.68
N VAL A 629 -9.72 -9.08 11.87
CA VAL A 629 -10.45 -10.05 12.71
C VAL A 629 -11.69 -9.44 13.35
N ASP A 630 -11.56 -8.23 13.88
CA ASP A 630 -12.59 -7.60 14.72
C ASP A 630 -13.68 -6.88 13.90
N PHE A 631 -13.38 -6.49 12.66
CA PHE A 631 -14.22 -5.63 11.83
C PHE A 631 -14.44 -6.20 10.43
N ASN A 632 -15.02 -7.39 10.36
CA ASN A 632 -15.52 -7.98 9.13
C ASN A 632 -14.53 -8.03 7.94
N GLY A 633 -13.23 -8.17 8.21
CA GLY A 633 -12.18 -8.21 7.19
C GLY A 633 -11.69 -6.84 6.69
N VAL A 634 -12.07 -5.73 7.34
CA VAL A 634 -11.65 -4.37 6.98
C VAL A 634 -10.13 -4.23 6.87
N VAL A 635 -9.68 -3.66 5.73
CA VAL A 635 -8.31 -3.19 5.48
C VAL A 635 -8.39 -1.75 4.95
N PRO A 636 -8.33 -0.74 5.82
CA PRO A 636 -8.54 0.68 5.52
C PRO A 636 -7.25 1.35 5.05
N GLU A 637 -7.33 2.61 4.62
CA GLU A 637 -6.17 3.41 4.16
C GLU A 637 -5.04 3.61 5.20
N LYS A 638 -5.39 3.81 6.49
CA LYS A 638 -4.48 4.21 7.59
C LYS A 638 -5.02 3.83 8.97
N TYR A 639 -4.16 3.86 9.99
CA TYR A 639 -4.52 3.49 11.37
C TYR A 639 -4.09 4.53 12.41
N ASP A 640 -4.83 4.64 13.50
CA ASP A 640 -4.30 5.12 14.78
C ASP A 640 -3.48 3.96 15.39
N VAL A 641 -2.16 4.11 15.35
CA VAL A 641 -1.21 3.09 15.82
C VAL A 641 -0.99 3.13 17.33
N VAL A 642 -1.49 4.17 18.01
CA VAL A 642 -1.45 4.25 19.48
C VAL A 642 -2.56 3.40 20.07
N THR A 643 -3.77 3.49 19.51
CA THR A 643 -4.96 2.80 20.02
C THR A 643 -5.34 1.54 19.23
N LEU A 644 -4.63 1.21 18.14
CA LEU A 644 -4.92 0.10 17.23
C LEU A 644 -6.31 0.19 16.57
N ASN A 645 -6.69 1.41 16.20
CA ASN A 645 -8.03 1.70 15.68
C ASN A 645 -7.99 2.19 14.22
N HIS A 646 -9.02 1.86 13.46
CA HIS A 646 -9.24 2.34 12.09
C HIS A 646 -10.47 3.24 11.94
N LEU A 647 -11.29 3.41 12.97
CA LEU A 647 -12.44 4.30 12.95
C LEU A 647 -12.00 5.75 13.18
N LEU A 648 -11.46 6.37 12.12
CA LEU A 648 -10.87 7.70 12.17
C LEU A 648 -11.83 8.76 11.64
N LYS A 649 -11.96 9.88 12.38
CA LYS A 649 -12.78 11.05 11.99
C LYS A 649 -11.95 12.28 11.58
N VAL A 650 -10.69 12.07 11.21
CA VAL A 650 -9.81 13.16 10.79
C VAL A 650 -10.00 13.42 9.30
N GLU A 651 -10.17 14.70 8.95
CA GLU A 651 -10.46 15.16 7.59
C GLU A 651 -11.64 14.38 6.96
N TYR A 652 -11.46 13.70 5.83
CA TYR A 652 -12.51 12.92 5.16
C TYR A 652 -12.68 11.49 5.71
N GLY A 653 -11.98 11.13 6.78
CA GLY A 653 -12.01 9.78 7.38
C GLY A 653 -11.19 8.75 6.60
N ASN A 654 -11.48 7.47 6.83
CA ASN A 654 -10.80 6.35 6.18
C ASN A 654 -11.57 5.82 4.97
N VAL A 655 -10.87 5.64 3.85
CA VAL A 655 -11.37 4.89 2.69
C VAL A 655 -11.18 3.38 2.93
N GLY A 656 -12.06 2.55 2.36
CA GLY A 656 -12.00 1.08 2.45
C GLY A 656 -12.75 0.49 3.65
N THR A 657 -13.55 1.29 4.36
CA THR A 657 -14.40 0.86 5.49
C THR A 657 -15.86 0.68 5.10
N ASP A 658 -16.33 1.42 4.08
CA ASP A 658 -17.69 1.34 3.54
C ASP A 658 -17.80 0.24 2.49
N PHE A 659 -18.18 -0.97 2.93
CA PHE A 659 -18.56 -2.09 2.06
C PHE A 659 -19.67 -2.91 2.71
N LYS A 660 -20.30 -3.77 1.91
CA LYS A 660 -21.31 -4.70 2.38
C LYS A 660 -20.82 -6.12 2.25
N PHE A 661 -20.98 -6.90 3.33
CA PHE A 661 -20.63 -8.31 3.42
C PHE A 661 -19.12 -8.63 3.29
N VAL A 662 -18.51 -8.35 2.13
CA VAL A 662 -17.15 -8.80 1.76
C VAL A 662 -16.31 -7.62 1.27
N PRO A 663 -15.14 -7.34 1.90
CA PRO A 663 -14.20 -6.37 1.36
C PRO A 663 -13.59 -6.92 0.07
N ARG A 664 -13.54 -6.10 -0.99
CA ARG A 664 -13.14 -6.55 -2.33
C ARG A 664 -11.71 -6.16 -2.68
N GLU A 665 -11.21 -5.05 -2.14
CA GLU A 665 -9.96 -4.47 -2.61
C GLU A 665 -8.96 -4.12 -1.49
N GLY A 666 -9.41 -3.88 -0.27
CA GLY A 666 -8.55 -3.26 0.75
C GLY A 666 -7.98 -1.92 0.27
N PHE A 667 -6.72 -1.65 0.60
CA PHE A 667 -5.97 -0.50 0.09
C PHE A 667 -4.57 -0.94 -0.38
N GLY A 668 -4.13 -0.49 -1.55
CA GLY A 668 -2.94 -0.96 -2.28
C GLY A 668 -1.67 -1.04 -1.42
N TRP A 669 -1.25 0.06 -0.80
CA TRP A 669 -0.06 0.04 0.06
C TRP A 669 -0.24 -0.77 1.35
N MET A 670 -1.46 -1.04 1.80
CA MET A 670 -1.73 -1.75 3.05
C MET A 670 -1.62 -3.23 2.78
N ASN A 671 -2.22 -3.66 1.67
CA ASN A 671 -2.05 -4.98 1.09
C ASN A 671 -0.55 -5.28 0.92
N ALA A 672 0.19 -4.36 0.30
CA ALA A 672 1.64 -4.48 0.16
C ALA A 672 2.37 -4.52 1.52
N SER A 673 2.05 -3.63 2.46
CA SER A 673 2.69 -3.60 3.79
C SER A 673 2.47 -4.90 4.56
N TYR A 674 1.32 -5.56 4.34
CA TYR A 674 1.03 -6.84 4.95
C TYR A 674 1.93 -7.94 4.37
N GLN A 675 2.01 -8.07 3.04
CA GLN A 675 2.88 -9.07 2.39
C GLN A 675 4.36 -8.81 2.68
N VAL A 676 4.81 -7.56 2.59
CA VAL A 676 6.19 -7.17 2.88
C VAL A 676 6.50 -7.46 4.34
N GLY A 677 5.66 -7.04 5.29
CA GLY A 677 5.88 -7.26 6.72
C GLY A 677 5.96 -8.75 7.08
N LEU A 678 5.18 -9.61 6.41
CA LEU A 678 5.21 -11.06 6.66
C LEU A 678 6.58 -11.66 6.35
N SER A 679 7.28 -11.15 5.33
CA SER A 679 8.63 -11.62 4.98
C SER A 679 9.68 -11.36 6.07
N TYR A 680 9.43 -10.42 7.00
CA TYR A 680 10.30 -10.16 8.14
C TYR A 680 10.02 -11.12 9.31
N LEU A 681 8.81 -11.64 9.44
CA LEU A 681 8.40 -12.40 10.61
C LEU A 681 9.03 -13.81 10.65
N THR A 682 9.31 -14.27 11.87
CA THR A 682 9.63 -15.68 12.11
C THR A 682 8.35 -16.50 12.24
N HIS A 683 8.40 -17.82 12.03
CA HIS A 683 7.23 -18.69 12.24
C HIS A 683 6.60 -18.58 13.63
N HIS A 684 7.39 -18.29 14.67
CA HIS A 684 6.87 -18.05 16.01
C HIS A 684 6.07 -16.74 16.09
N MET A 685 6.56 -15.68 15.45
CA MET A 685 5.85 -14.41 15.32
C MET A 685 4.55 -14.59 14.52
N GLU A 686 4.59 -15.24 13.36
CA GLU A 686 3.39 -15.50 12.55
C GLU A 686 2.31 -16.26 13.33
N ARG A 687 2.69 -17.28 14.11
CA ARG A 687 1.75 -18.02 14.96
C ARG A 687 1.13 -17.13 16.04
N ALA A 688 1.94 -16.33 16.72
CA ALA A 688 1.47 -15.41 17.75
C ALA A 688 0.59 -14.30 17.17
N LEU A 689 0.88 -13.84 15.95
CA LEU A 689 0.06 -12.89 15.21
C LEU A 689 -1.30 -13.50 14.86
N GLY A 690 -1.32 -14.77 14.43
CA GLY A 690 -2.55 -15.51 14.14
C GLY A 690 -3.48 -15.71 15.34
N THR A 691 -2.97 -15.60 16.56
CA THR A 691 -3.75 -15.58 17.81
C THR A 691 -3.99 -14.17 18.36
N CYS A 692 -3.66 -13.12 17.58
CA CYS A 692 -3.76 -11.71 17.96
C CYS A 692 -3.04 -11.39 19.28
N THR A 693 -1.86 -11.97 19.50
CA THR A 693 -1.07 -11.75 20.72
C THR A 693 -0.50 -10.33 20.76
N SER A 694 -0.73 -9.59 21.84
CA SER A 694 -0.18 -8.24 22.01
C SER A 694 1.36 -8.23 21.95
N PRO A 695 2.01 -7.21 21.35
CA PRO A 695 3.46 -7.13 21.27
C PRO A 695 4.09 -7.05 22.66
N GLU A 696 3.41 -6.39 23.61
CA GLU A 696 3.85 -6.33 25.00
C GLU A 696 3.92 -7.71 25.64
N VAL A 697 2.97 -8.61 25.33
CA VAL A 697 3.00 -9.99 25.86
C VAL A 697 4.07 -10.81 25.15
N PHE A 698 4.13 -10.69 23.82
CA PHE A 698 5.04 -11.49 22.99
C PHE A 698 6.52 -11.18 23.28
N PHE A 699 6.88 -9.90 23.43
CA PHE A 699 8.26 -9.48 23.64
C PHE A 699 8.68 -9.51 25.12
N LYS A 700 7.76 -9.32 26.09
CA LYS A 700 8.07 -9.37 27.54
C LYS A 700 8.51 -10.76 28.01
N ASN A 701 7.99 -11.83 27.42
CA ASN A 701 8.36 -13.20 27.77
C ASN A 701 9.80 -13.59 27.36
N ARG A 702 10.56 -12.69 26.71
CA ARG A 702 11.97 -12.90 26.37
C ARG A 702 12.98 -12.22 27.31
N GLU A 703 12.52 -11.38 28.25
CA GLU A 703 13.39 -10.78 29.28
C GLU A 703 13.60 -11.67 30.52
N VAL A 704 12.95 -12.85 30.58
CA VAL A 704 13.22 -13.83 31.63
C VAL A 704 14.59 -14.47 31.35
N LYS A 705 15.59 -13.95 32.05
CA LYS A 705 16.97 -14.43 32.18
C LYS A 705 17.07 -15.94 32.01
N LEU A 706 17.81 -16.38 30.98
CA LEU A 706 18.51 -17.66 31.08
C LEU A 706 19.36 -17.61 32.36
N PRO A 707 19.34 -18.64 33.22
CA PRO A 707 20.22 -18.68 34.38
C PRO A 707 21.68 -18.59 33.88
N PRO A 708 22.60 -18.00 34.68
CA PRO A 708 24.00 -17.99 34.31
C PRO A 708 24.42 -19.45 34.08
N MET A 709 25.01 -19.75 32.92
CA MET A 709 25.76 -21.00 32.79
C MET A 709 26.85 -20.95 33.86
N GLU A 710 26.71 -21.81 34.87
CA GLU A 710 27.79 -22.09 35.81
C GLU A 710 29.00 -22.57 35.00
N TYR A 711 29.96 -21.67 34.83
CA TYR A 711 31.28 -22.00 34.34
C TYR A 711 31.95 -22.88 35.40
N LYS A 712 31.85 -24.20 35.24
CA LYS A 712 32.69 -25.14 35.99
C LYS A 712 34.09 -25.10 35.41
N GLY A 713 35.01 -24.54 36.18
CA GLY A 713 36.41 -24.98 36.25
C GLY A 713 37.31 -24.48 35.13
N SER A 714 38.06 -23.43 35.45
CA SER A 714 39.43 -23.18 35.00
C SER A 714 40.25 -24.48 34.95
N ILE A 715 40.76 -24.81 33.76
CA ILE A 715 41.95 -25.66 33.60
C ILE A 715 43.05 -24.72 33.11
N ASP A 716 44.07 -24.58 33.94
CA ASP A 716 45.29 -23.83 33.69
C ASP A 716 45.99 -24.33 32.42
N LEU A 717 46.27 -23.40 31.51
CA LEU A 717 47.13 -23.59 30.34
C LEU A 717 48.56 -23.17 30.69
N GLU A 718 49.22 -23.96 31.54
CA GLU A 718 50.68 -23.94 31.71
C GLU A 718 51.20 -25.37 31.96
N GLU A 719 50.99 -26.29 31.02
CA GLU A 719 51.76 -27.56 30.97
C GLU A 719 51.60 -28.27 29.62
N SER A 720 52.00 -27.61 28.54
CA SER A 720 52.10 -28.25 27.21
C SER A 720 53.40 -27.89 26.48
N LYS A 721 54.51 -27.89 27.22
CA LYS A 721 55.87 -27.76 26.68
C LYS A 721 56.87 -28.82 27.14
N ASN A 722 56.46 -29.87 27.87
CA ASN A 722 57.37 -30.90 28.38
C ASN A 722 57.02 -32.35 28.02
N HIS A 723 56.25 -32.60 26.94
CA HIS A 723 55.93 -33.97 26.51
C HIS A 723 56.31 -34.34 25.07
N GLU A 724 57.27 -33.60 24.47
CA GLU A 724 57.93 -33.99 23.22
C GLU A 724 59.34 -34.58 23.39
N GLU A 725 59.88 -34.72 24.62
CA GLU A 725 61.21 -35.32 24.85
C GLU A 725 61.20 -36.73 25.48
N SER A 726 60.03 -37.32 25.76
CA SER A 726 59.93 -38.66 26.37
C SER A 726 59.49 -39.77 25.40
N LYS A 727 59.41 -39.51 24.09
CA LYS A 727 59.06 -40.51 23.06
C LYS A 727 60.25 -41.05 22.25
N ASN A 728 61.48 -40.60 22.53
CA ASN A 728 62.71 -41.06 21.86
C ASN A 728 63.54 -42.08 22.67
N HIS A 729 62.97 -42.74 23.70
CA HIS A 729 63.74 -43.71 24.51
C HIS A 729 63.09 -45.06 24.82
N GLU A 730 61.95 -45.41 24.23
CA GLU A 730 61.32 -46.74 24.42
C GLU A 730 60.97 -47.49 23.13
N GLU A 731 61.49 -47.05 21.97
CA GLU A 731 61.47 -47.83 20.70
C GLU A 731 62.81 -48.57 20.42
N SER A 732 63.67 -48.72 21.44
CA SER A 732 64.91 -49.50 21.35
C SER A 732 64.89 -50.82 22.15
N LYS A 733 63.71 -51.36 22.49
CA LYS A 733 63.58 -52.71 23.05
C LYS A 733 62.32 -53.40 22.51
N ASN A 734 62.54 -54.56 21.90
CA ASN A 734 61.57 -55.58 21.47
C ASN A 734 60.96 -55.32 20.07
N GLN A 735 61.77 -55.21 19.01
CA GLN A 735 62.13 -56.41 18.21
C GLN A 735 62.33 -57.69 19.03
N GLU A 736 61.25 -58.45 19.23
CA GLU A 736 61.29 -59.91 19.34
C GLU A 736 59.85 -60.45 19.22
N GLU A 737 59.68 -61.50 18.40
CA GLU A 737 58.47 -62.35 18.25
C GLU A 737 57.28 -61.70 17.48
N SER A 738 57.10 -61.82 16.15
CA SER A 738 57.24 -62.97 15.24
C SER A 738 56.41 -64.20 15.65
N LYS A 739 55.33 -64.44 14.86
CA LYS A 739 54.53 -65.68 14.68
C LYS A 739 53.37 -65.89 15.67
N PHE A 740 52.13 -65.78 15.20
CA PHE A 740 51.37 -66.83 14.52
C PHE A 740 50.13 -66.25 13.82
#